data_AF-A0A250JKR9-F1
#
_entry.id   AF-A0A250JKR9-F1
#
_cell.length_a   1.000
_cell.length_b   1.000
_cell.length_c   1.000
_cell.angle_alpha   90.00
_cell.angle_beta   90.00
_cell.angle_gamma   90.00
#
_symmetry.space_group_name_H-M   'P 1'
#
loop_
_entity.id
_entity.type
_entity.pdbx_description
1 polymer ?
#
loop_
_entity_poly.entity_id
_entity_poly.type
_entity_poly.pdbx_seq_one_letter_code
_entity_poly.pdbx_strand_id
1 'polypeptide(L)'
;MATWSQTAFDRGLASLRAFANAEPELSASARADFPATWDEQRFPWMNAGLMAWTLHGREDAEGHTAADRQRLKEGKHLSRAERGLLAALAASWCSVFEVEEVRLGQGLRLRDLVLDEVLEVRERSLTTQVTRHDLVAGWVMPAEDHLELLGAIMAVPRSLRQHVVIAARQAFAALQPPAEDVAGRRRQARRLAPLLFTRVLELFTADQPLLNADGEPLRLCTARFHVRHPAKVEARLRQHERFLREGEGRYIWEGPAPVSPVSDPVVWGILTVEGKSLTLDTHSARRLEKGKAMLAELLGAEAEHEEDTLGPVQSVQGAPGPSLPADAPRELTDAVAVLLAQRARAELVRGVPAWGGKSASDLVRTTEGRAQVLEWLKDWESQASHFSSAADPLWDDLYAELGLSRDERIPLTQVYTAKEPPRLEPVRAELTTTALPKLPGFPEAPFLEPLPPPRAFQEAARRKPRRKAPAPELEPGSLYAFKLGPIDVGVDGRTNVYVAMTSEGEALPPVTGRRDAEGLEALAKGHAGRKRYCESRLARAGAARGFAARPMPDSVNQFRAAMALQMHWASAEPGAMVMPEVTEALLDALAALIRAEPWEEWTNDEVFTVHLEGAVRGTRELSVMGEGGSEFGFALFDRAGSVDRMSRSGLPGGNVDVLIPDSLGVTLDDEPEWVAKVVKDVTGLPFVPDVLRVQRNTPRQGNTEELVLAAAVARALALARPEEPEVDVTLKVGDLQVRVRLEVPLPLLTGRYVGKLDLLSLTRKWTQAKRAPRRKLPEGKVSAALLKFAEPILDGVDESDDPQAELFTCLALALSAWNAVVQDTWEPGKGWVERARATVKRMPRDVRELMLRDFDVLVERKRRQFADDPRLLDALDVVRRPGDLGIRLVGVVTPGAWPEFLGV
;
A
#
# COMPACT_ATOMS: atom_id res chain seq x y z
N MET A 1 -37.43 -13.53 -1.19
CA MET A 1 -38.17 -14.00 -0.01
C MET A 1 -37.80 -15.45 0.14
N ALA A 2 -37.07 -15.84 1.20
CA ALA A 2 -36.66 -17.24 1.39
C ALA A 2 -37.88 -18.17 1.45
N THR A 3 -37.70 -19.43 1.05
CA THR A 3 -38.76 -20.47 1.05
C THR A 3 -39.35 -20.70 2.45
N TRP A 4 -38.52 -20.50 3.49
CA TRP A 4 -38.91 -20.55 4.89
C TRP A 4 -38.84 -19.15 5.51
N SER A 5 -39.69 -18.89 6.51
CA SER A 5 -39.54 -17.67 7.30
C SER A 5 -38.20 -17.69 8.05
N GLN A 6 -37.59 -16.51 8.24
CA GLN A 6 -36.31 -16.38 8.95
C GLN A 6 -36.35 -17.11 10.30
N THR A 7 -37.44 -16.92 11.06
CA THR A 7 -37.69 -17.57 12.36
C THR A 7 -37.82 -19.10 12.31
N ALA A 8 -38.06 -19.71 11.15
CA ALA A 8 -38.02 -21.16 10.96
C ALA A 8 -36.60 -21.62 10.55
N PHE A 9 -35.91 -20.83 9.73
CA PHE A 9 -34.51 -21.07 9.37
C PHE A 9 -33.59 -21.02 10.58
N ASP A 10 -33.67 -19.95 11.37
CA ASP A 10 -32.87 -19.74 12.58
C ASP A 10 -33.09 -20.86 13.60
N ARG A 11 -34.34 -21.32 13.78
CA ARG A 11 -34.68 -22.42 14.70
C ARG A 11 -34.16 -23.77 14.22
N GLY A 12 -34.31 -24.08 12.94
CA GLY A 12 -33.75 -25.31 12.37
C GLY A 12 -32.23 -25.37 12.50
N LEU A 13 -31.54 -24.26 12.18
CA LEU A 13 -30.09 -24.16 12.31
C LEU A 13 -29.62 -24.15 13.77
N ALA A 14 -30.34 -23.49 14.68
CA ALA A 14 -30.04 -23.53 16.12
C ALA A 14 -30.23 -24.94 16.71
N SER A 15 -31.29 -25.65 16.32
CA SER A 15 -31.53 -27.05 16.69
C SER A 15 -30.40 -27.97 16.19
N LEU A 16 -29.95 -27.78 14.94
CA LEU A 16 -28.86 -28.56 14.35
C LEU A 16 -27.50 -28.26 15.00
N ARG A 17 -27.22 -27.00 15.35
CA ARG A 17 -26.04 -26.60 16.13
C ARG A 17 -26.07 -27.17 17.56
N ALA A 18 -27.22 -27.14 18.23
CA ALA A 18 -27.38 -27.74 19.56
C ALA A 18 -27.16 -29.26 19.53
N PHE A 19 -27.61 -29.94 18.47
CA PHE A 19 -27.35 -31.35 18.23
C PHE A 19 -25.86 -31.64 18.02
N ALA A 20 -25.17 -30.88 17.17
CA ALA A 20 -23.73 -31.07 16.95
C ALA A 20 -22.87 -30.76 18.21
N ASN A 21 -23.26 -29.75 18.99
CA ASN A 21 -22.62 -29.42 20.27
C ASN A 21 -22.84 -30.51 21.34
N ALA A 22 -23.90 -31.31 21.24
CA ALA A 22 -24.17 -32.44 22.12
C ALA A 22 -23.36 -33.71 21.75
N GLU A 23 -22.67 -33.72 20.61
CA GLU A 23 -21.82 -34.82 20.15
C GLU A 23 -20.38 -34.32 19.87
N PRO A 24 -19.51 -34.24 20.90
CA PRO A 24 -18.15 -33.74 20.76
C PRO A 24 -17.32 -34.51 19.72
N GLU A 25 -17.56 -35.81 19.55
CA GLU A 25 -16.87 -36.67 18.58
C GLU A 25 -17.17 -36.28 17.12
N LEU A 26 -18.40 -35.85 16.81
CA LEU A 26 -18.76 -35.32 15.49
C LEU A 26 -17.95 -34.06 15.19
N SER A 27 -17.91 -33.13 16.14
CA SER A 27 -17.20 -31.85 16.00
C SER A 27 -15.69 -32.05 15.91
N ALA A 28 -15.11 -32.94 16.71
CA ALA A 28 -13.69 -33.29 16.66
C ALA A 28 -13.31 -33.99 15.35
N SER A 29 -14.14 -34.93 14.87
CA SER A 29 -13.89 -35.65 13.62
C SER A 29 -14.01 -34.73 12.40
N ALA A 30 -15.04 -33.87 12.35
CA ALA A 30 -15.19 -32.86 11.31
C ALA A 30 -14.05 -31.84 11.32
N ARG A 31 -13.52 -31.50 12.50
CA ARG A 31 -12.33 -30.64 12.64
C ARG A 31 -11.06 -31.31 12.13
N ALA A 32 -10.92 -32.63 12.27
CA ALA A 32 -9.76 -33.38 11.79
C ALA A 32 -9.69 -33.51 10.26
N ASP A 33 -10.83 -33.38 9.56
CA ASP A 33 -10.87 -33.38 8.09
C ASP A 33 -10.32 -32.06 7.47
N PHE A 34 -10.06 -31.03 8.28
CA PHE A 34 -9.59 -29.69 7.88
C PHE A 34 -8.20 -29.35 8.47
N PRO A 35 -7.41 -28.43 7.88
CA PRO A 35 -6.03 -28.10 8.29
C PRO A 35 -5.90 -27.69 9.76
N ALA A 36 -4.79 -28.01 10.41
CA ALA A 36 -4.64 -27.83 11.87
C ALA A 36 -4.82 -26.37 12.36
N THR A 37 -4.50 -25.38 11.53
CA THR A 37 -4.72 -23.95 11.77
C THR A 37 -5.05 -23.21 10.46
N TRP A 38 -5.67 -22.03 10.58
CA TRP A 38 -5.82 -21.04 9.51
C TRP A 38 -6.00 -19.65 10.11
N ASP A 39 -5.82 -18.60 9.31
CA ASP A 39 -6.06 -17.22 9.71
C ASP A 39 -7.56 -16.90 9.58
N GLU A 40 -8.31 -16.96 10.69
CA GLU A 40 -9.77 -16.75 10.71
C GLU A 40 -10.21 -15.35 10.24
N GLN A 41 -9.32 -14.35 10.27
CA GLN A 41 -9.63 -13.00 9.79
C GLN A 41 -9.38 -12.86 8.28
N ARG A 42 -8.31 -13.47 7.75
CA ARG A 42 -7.99 -13.47 6.31
C ARG A 42 -8.85 -14.47 5.52
N PHE A 43 -9.29 -15.56 6.18
CA PHE A 43 -10.04 -16.66 5.58
C PHE A 43 -11.30 -17.03 6.40
N PRO A 44 -12.22 -16.08 6.69
CA PRO A 44 -13.41 -16.33 7.52
C PRO A 44 -14.34 -17.41 6.93
N TRP A 45 -14.24 -17.65 5.62
CA TRP A 45 -14.93 -18.73 4.94
C TRP A 45 -14.51 -20.14 5.41
N MET A 46 -13.30 -20.34 5.94
CA MET A 46 -12.87 -21.62 6.51
C MET A 46 -13.76 -22.06 7.68
N ASN A 47 -14.07 -21.15 8.61
CA ASN A 47 -14.94 -21.43 9.76
C ASN A 47 -16.36 -21.81 9.32
N ALA A 48 -16.89 -21.12 8.32
CA ALA A 48 -18.22 -21.43 7.77
C ALA A 48 -18.22 -22.73 6.96
N GLY A 49 -17.13 -23.06 6.26
CA GLY A 49 -16.92 -24.33 5.56
C GLY A 49 -16.87 -25.52 6.52
N LEU A 50 -16.10 -25.41 7.60
CA LEU A 50 -16.09 -26.40 8.69
C LEU A 50 -17.49 -26.54 9.32
N MET A 51 -18.18 -25.44 9.60
CA MET A 51 -19.55 -25.48 10.16
C MET A 51 -20.52 -26.20 9.22
N ALA A 52 -20.51 -25.89 7.93
CA ALA A 52 -21.34 -26.56 6.92
C ALA A 52 -21.00 -28.06 6.82
N TRP A 53 -19.72 -28.40 6.79
CA TRP A 53 -19.24 -29.77 6.83
C TRP A 53 -19.77 -30.53 8.06
N THR A 54 -19.56 -30.01 9.27
CA THR A 54 -20.02 -30.63 10.53
C THR A 54 -21.54 -30.84 10.58
N LEU A 55 -22.33 -29.89 10.07
CA LEU A 55 -23.80 -29.92 10.21
C LEU A 55 -24.53 -30.69 9.11
N HIS A 56 -24.03 -30.70 7.88
CA HIS A 56 -24.73 -31.30 6.74
C HIS A 56 -23.83 -31.84 5.60
N GLY A 57 -22.50 -31.81 5.78
CA GLY A 57 -21.55 -32.38 4.83
C GLY A 57 -21.02 -33.75 5.21
N ARG A 58 -20.61 -33.90 6.47
CA ARG A 58 -20.00 -35.11 7.01
C ARG A 58 -21.06 -36.17 7.28
N GLU A 59 -20.76 -37.39 6.85
CA GLU A 59 -21.62 -38.56 7.03
C GLU A 59 -21.04 -39.46 8.16
N ASP A 60 -21.90 -40.18 8.86
CA ASP A 60 -21.51 -41.27 9.77
C ASP A 60 -21.22 -42.59 9.01
N ALA A 61 -20.96 -43.69 9.74
CA ALA A 61 -20.67 -44.98 9.14
C ALA A 61 -21.87 -45.57 8.37
N GLU A 62 -23.07 -45.16 8.76
CA GLU A 62 -24.36 -45.51 8.18
C GLU A 62 -24.74 -44.61 6.97
N GLY A 63 -23.97 -43.56 6.70
CA GLY A 63 -24.15 -42.63 5.57
C GLY A 63 -25.08 -41.43 5.86
N HIS A 64 -25.44 -41.17 7.12
CA HIS A 64 -26.30 -40.07 7.52
C HIS A 64 -25.51 -38.81 7.87
N THR A 65 -25.98 -37.66 7.42
CA THR A 65 -25.45 -36.36 7.88
C THR A 65 -25.99 -36.01 9.27
N ALA A 66 -25.37 -35.06 9.97
CA ALA A 66 -25.94 -34.57 11.24
C ALA A 66 -27.37 -34.00 11.06
N ALA A 67 -27.68 -33.39 9.90
CA ALA A 67 -29.02 -32.99 9.53
C ALA A 67 -30.00 -34.17 9.38
N ASP A 68 -29.56 -35.30 8.78
CA ASP A 68 -30.36 -36.53 8.73
C ASP A 68 -30.61 -37.12 10.11
N ARG A 69 -29.56 -37.26 10.94
CA ARG A 69 -29.68 -37.84 12.29
C ARG A 69 -30.60 -37.00 13.18
N GLN A 70 -30.50 -35.67 13.13
CA GLN A 70 -31.41 -34.77 13.87
C GLN A 70 -32.85 -34.84 13.32
N ARG A 71 -33.03 -34.99 12.00
CA ARG A 71 -34.35 -35.19 11.37
C ARG A 71 -34.96 -36.55 11.74
N LEU A 72 -34.16 -37.60 11.90
CA LEU A 72 -34.60 -38.92 12.35
C LEU A 72 -34.98 -38.91 13.84
N LYS A 73 -34.18 -38.24 14.68
CA LYS A 73 -34.38 -38.11 16.12
C LYS A 73 -35.60 -37.25 16.49
N GLU A 74 -35.61 -35.98 16.07
CA GLU A 74 -36.62 -34.99 16.47
C GLU A 74 -37.78 -34.86 15.46
N GLY A 75 -37.79 -35.68 14.39
CA GLY A 75 -38.69 -35.52 13.25
C GLY A 75 -40.19 -35.49 13.57
N LYS A 76 -40.62 -36.02 14.73
CA LYS A 76 -42.02 -35.94 15.20
C LYS A 76 -42.37 -34.63 15.92
N HIS A 77 -41.37 -33.94 16.48
CA HIS A 77 -41.53 -32.70 17.25
C HIS A 77 -41.26 -31.43 16.43
N LEU A 78 -40.46 -31.55 15.37
CA LEU A 78 -40.21 -30.46 14.40
C LEU A 78 -41.50 -30.08 13.62
N SER A 79 -41.60 -28.82 13.20
CA SER A 79 -42.63 -28.37 12.27
C SER A 79 -42.40 -28.88 10.84
N ARG A 80 -43.37 -28.65 9.94
CA ARG A 80 -43.20 -28.94 8.50
C ARG A 80 -42.02 -28.17 7.90
N ALA A 81 -41.86 -26.90 8.26
CA ALA A 81 -40.78 -26.05 7.74
C ALA A 81 -39.40 -26.51 8.23
N GLU A 82 -39.26 -26.83 9.53
CA GLU A 82 -37.98 -27.31 10.09
C GLU A 82 -37.61 -28.70 9.53
N ARG A 83 -38.58 -29.60 9.31
CA ARG A 83 -38.35 -30.86 8.57
C ARG A 83 -37.92 -30.63 7.12
N GLY A 84 -38.52 -29.65 6.44
CA GLY A 84 -38.17 -29.27 5.07
C GLY A 84 -36.74 -28.75 4.98
N LEU A 85 -36.36 -27.83 5.87
CA LEU A 85 -35.01 -27.30 5.96
C LEU A 85 -33.97 -28.38 6.27
N LEU A 86 -34.20 -29.25 7.27
CA LEU A 86 -33.23 -30.33 7.55
C LEU A 86 -33.09 -31.31 6.37
N ALA A 87 -34.17 -31.56 5.62
CA ALA A 87 -34.09 -32.38 4.41
C ALA A 87 -33.34 -31.66 3.27
N ALA A 88 -33.51 -30.34 3.13
CA ALA A 88 -32.77 -29.52 2.16
C ALA A 88 -31.27 -29.45 2.49
N LEU A 89 -30.90 -29.26 3.77
CA LEU A 89 -29.53 -29.32 4.25
C LEU A 89 -28.92 -30.72 4.01
N ALA A 90 -29.63 -31.79 4.37
CA ALA A 90 -29.23 -33.17 4.10
C ALA A 90 -29.15 -33.53 2.60
N ALA A 91 -29.72 -32.71 1.72
CA ALA A 91 -29.61 -32.83 0.26
C ALA A 91 -28.64 -31.81 -0.38
N SER A 92 -27.97 -30.98 0.43
CA SER A 92 -26.98 -30.00 -0.05
C SER A 92 -25.68 -30.67 -0.51
N TRP A 93 -24.98 -29.98 -1.42
CA TRP A 93 -23.67 -30.39 -1.91
C TRP A 93 -22.71 -29.21 -2.02
N CYS A 94 -21.42 -29.51 -1.99
CA CYS A 94 -20.35 -28.56 -2.20
C CYS A 94 -19.74 -28.80 -3.59
N SER A 95 -19.45 -27.75 -4.34
CA SER A 95 -18.74 -27.84 -5.62
C SER A 95 -18.01 -26.54 -5.96
N VAL A 96 -17.43 -26.49 -7.17
CA VAL A 96 -16.82 -25.32 -7.80
C VAL A 96 -17.68 -24.93 -9.00
N PHE A 97 -18.01 -23.66 -9.11
CA PHE A 97 -18.96 -23.13 -10.09
C PHE A 97 -18.32 -22.00 -10.90
N GLU A 98 -18.58 -21.98 -12.21
CA GLU A 98 -18.39 -20.79 -13.05
C GLU A 98 -19.71 -19.99 -13.13
N VAL A 99 -19.63 -18.67 -12.98
CA VAL A 99 -20.75 -17.76 -13.17
C VAL A 99 -21.00 -17.59 -14.68
N GLU A 100 -22.06 -18.19 -15.21
CA GLU A 100 -22.49 -17.98 -16.61
C GLU A 100 -23.29 -16.67 -16.77
N GLU A 101 -24.07 -16.29 -15.75
CA GLU A 101 -24.99 -15.13 -15.83
C GLU A 101 -25.25 -14.55 -14.44
N VAL A 102 -25.32 -13.21 -14.34
CA VAL A 102 -25.65 -12.48 -13.11
C VAL A 102 -26.96 -11.72 -13.29
N ARG A 103 -28.03 -12.13 -12.60
CA ARG A 103 -29.32 -11.43 -12.59
C ARG A 103 -29.44 -10.62 -11.31
N LEU A 104 -28.95 -9.38 -11.38
CA LEU A 104 -28.79 -8.46 -10.24
C LEU A 104 -29.98 -8.46 -9.28
N GLY A 105 -29.73 -8.81 -8.02
CA GLY A 105 -30.73 -8.85 -6.94
C GLY A 105 -31.75 -9.99 -7.01
N GLN A 106 -31.61 -10.91 -7.96
CA GLN A 106 -32.54 -12.02 -8.25
C GLN A 106 -31.89 -13.40 -8.18
N GLY A 107 -30.74 -13.59 -8.82
CA GLY A 107 -30.03 -14.87 -8.83
C GLY A 107 -28.80 -14.94 -9.76
N LEU A 108 -28.19 -16.12 -9.78
CA LEU A 108 -27.02 -16.47 -10.56
C LEU A 108 -27.30 -17.72 -11.39
N ARG A 109 -26.80 -17.74 -12.62
CA ARG A 109 -26.70 -18.97 -13.43
C ARG A 109 -25.28 -19.51 -13.28
N LEU A 110 -25.16 -20.72 -12.76
CA LEU A 110 -23.90 -21.34 -12.38
C LEU A 110 -23.66 -22.63 -13.17
N ARG A 111 -22.46 -22.83 -13.73
CA ARG A 111 -22.03 -24.14 -14.26
C ARG A 111 -21.18 -24.84 -13.20
N ASP A 112 -21.69 -25.95 -12.65
CA ASP A 112 -20.97 -26.82 -11.73
C ASP A 112 -19.83 -27.54 -12.48
N LEU A 113 -18.59 -27.14 -12.19
CA LEU A 113 -17.40 -27.61 -12.90
C LEU A 113 -16.96 -29.02 -12.49
N VAL A 114 -17.60 -29.62 -11.47
CA VAL A 114 -17.39 -31.01 -11.09
C VAL A 114 -18.45 -31.90 -11.73
N LEU A 115 -19.73 -31.53 -11.58
CA LEU A 115 -20.86 -32.31 -12.08
C LEU A 115 -21.12 -32.14 -13.59
N ASP A 116 -20.64 -31.04 -14.20
CA ASP A 116 -20.99 -30.53 -15.54
C ASP A 116 -22.51 -30.28 -15.69
N GLU A 117 -23.11 -29.75 -14.62
CA GLU A 117 -24.52 -29.35 -14.53
C GLU A 117 -24.65 -27.82 -14.60
N VAL A 118 -25.74 -27.31 -15.18
CA VAL A 118 -26.08 -25.88 -15.14
C VAL A 118 -27.22 -25.68 -14.16
N LEU A 119 -27.03 -24.73 -13.24
CA LEU A 119 -27.88 -24.48 -12.08
C LEU A 119 -28.41 -23.04 -12.14
N GLU A 120 -29.73 -22.89 -12.01
CA GLU A 120 -30.38 -21.60 -11.76
C GLU A 120 -30.52 -21.46 -10.24
N VAL A 121 -29.75 -20.54 -9.65
CA VAL A 121 -29.63 -20.41 -8.19
C VAL A 121 -30.10 -19.02 -7.76
N ARG A 122 -30.98 -18.98 -6.77
CA ARG A 122 -31.50 -17.73 -6.22
C ARG A 122 -30.52 -17.15 -5.22
N GLU A 123 -30.20 -15.89 -5.42
CA GLU A 123 -29.14 -15.17 -4.71
C GLU A 123 -29.43 -13.66 -4.87
N ARG A 124 -29.03 -12.83 -3.91
CA ARG A 124 -29.21 -11.36 -3.99
C ARG A 124 -27.96 -10.56 -3.64
N SER A 125 -27.11 -11.03 -2.72
CA SER A 125 -25.99 -10.26 -2.16
C SER A 125 -24.67 -10.52 -2.89
N LEU A 126 -24.42 -11.76 -3.32
CA LEU A 126 -23.31 -12.13 -4.18
C LEU A 126 -23.48 -11.57 -5.60
N THR A 127 -24.72 -11.35 -6.08
CA THR A 127 -24.98 -10.70 -7.39
C THR A 127 -24.45 -9.26 -7.51
N THR A 128 -23.96 -8.64 -6.44
CA THR A 128 -23.27 -7.34 -6.46
C THR A 128 -21.75 -7.45 -6.24
N GLN A 129 -21.21 -8.68 -6.21
CA GLN A 129 -19.82 -9.00 -5.85
C GLN A 129 -19.13 -9.96 -6.83
N VAL A 130 -19.90 -10.62 -7.72
CA VAL A 130 -19.36 -11.46 -8.80
C VAL A 130 -19.83 -10.97 -10.16
N THR A 131 -18.98 -11.19 -11.16
CA THR A 131 -19.22 -10.88 -12.57
C THR A 131 -19.27 -12.17 -13.39
N ARG A 132 -19.44 -12.05 -14.71
CA ARG A 132 -19.46 -13.21 -15.61
C ARG A 132 -18.07 -13.87 -15.65
N HIS A 133 -18.05 -15.19 -15.78
CA HIS A 133 -16.87 -16.06 -15.81
C HIS A 133 -16.05 -16.16 -14.52
N ASP A 134 -16.43 -15.45 -13.45
CA ASP A 134 -15.89 -15.66 -12.11
C ASP A 134 -16.06 -17.11 -11.64
N LEU A 135 -15.18 -17.53 -10.73
CA LEU A 135 -15.24 -18.83 -10.07
C LEU A 135 -15.57 -18.68 -8.61
N VAL A 136 -16.54 -19.47 -8.16
CA VAL A 136 -16.93 -19.57 -6.76
C VAL A 136 -17.00 -21.02 -6.31
N ALA A 137 -16.58 -21.30 -5.08
CA ALA A 137 -16.68 -22.63 -4.48
C ALA A 137 -17.42 -22.55 -3.14
N GLY A 138 -18.35 -23.48 -2.91
CA GLY A 138 -19.25 -23.40 -1.76
C GLY A 138 -20.45 -24.34 -1.89
N TRP A 139 -21.47 -24.11 -1.06
CA TRP A 139 -22.61 -25.02 -0.90
C TRP A 139 -23.86 -24.55 -1.67
N VAL A 140 -24.51 -25.49 -2.34
CA VAL A 140 -25.85 -25.34 -2.93
C VAL A 140 -26.83 -26.24 -2.18
N MET A 141 -28.04 -25.73 -1.91
CA MET A 141 -29.13 -26.50 -1.30
C MET A 141 -30.44 -26.40 -2.10
N PRO A 142 -31.25 -27.48 -2.19
CA PRO A 142 -32.56 -27.45 -2.84
C PRO A 142 -33.66 -26.96 -1.86
N ALA A 143 -34.26 -25.82 -2.15
CA ALA A 143 -35.22 -25.11 -1.32
C ALA A 143 -36.66 -25.15 -1.89
N GLU A 144 -37.31 -26.31 -1.76
CA GLU A 144 -38.65 -26.68 -2.26
C GLU A 144 -38.85 -26.53 -3.79
N ASP A 145 -38.86 -25.31 -4.34
CA ASP A 145 -39.08 -25.02 -5.77
C ASP A 145 -37.86 -24.45 -6.51
N HIS A 146 -36.77 -24.12 -5.80
CA HIS A 146 -35.54 -23.58 -6.40
C HIS A 146 -34.26 -24.04 -5.69
N LEU A 147 -33.10 -23.55 -6.13
CA LEU A 147 -31.81 -23.72 -5.47
C LEU A 147 -31.40 -22.41 -4.77
N GLU A 148 -30.79 -22.50 -3.59
CA GLU A 148 -30.17 -21.36 -2.87
C GLU A 148 -28.69 -21.68 -2.57
N LEU A 149 -27.84 -20.64 -2.50
CA LEU A 149 -26.47 -20.75 -1.97
C LEU A 149 -26.47 -20.71 -0.44
N LEU A 150 -25.57 -21.47 0.19
CA LEU A 150 -25.52 -21.63 1.65
C LEU A 150 -24.10 -21.42 2.20
N GLY A 151 -24.03 -20.84 3.40
CA GLY A 151 -22.78 -20.67 4.15
C GLY A 151 -21.90 -19.56 3.59
N ALA A 152 -20.59 -19.70 3.72
CA ALA A 152 -19.64 -18.83 3.03
C ALA A 152 -19.31 -19.39 1.65
N ILE A 153 -19.24 -18.48 0.69
CA ILE A 153 -18.85 -18.76 -0.69
C ILE A 153 -17.43 -18.24 -0.90
N MET A 154 -16.53 -19.11 -1.35
CA MET A 154 -15.13 -18.78 -1.61
C MET A 154 -15.01 -18.24 -3.04
N ALA A 155 -14.56 -17.00 -3.21
CA ALA A 155 -14.11 -16.53 -4.52
C ALA A 155 -12.79 -17.21 -4.87
N VAL A 156 -12.69 -17.77 -6.08
CA VAL A 156 -11.48 -18.43 -6.59
C VAL A 156 -10.93 -17.58 -7.74
N PRO A 157 -9.75 -16.96 -7.60
CA PRO A 157 -9.10 -16.25 -8.70
C PRO A 157 -8.99 -17.12 -9.95
N ARG A 158 -9.32 -16.57 -11.14
CA ARG A 158 -9.33 -17.37 -12.39
C ARG A 158 -7.97 -17.99 -12.74
N SER A 159 -6.85 -17.36 -12.36
CA SER A 159 -5.50 -17.95 -12.44
C SER A 159 -5.35 -19.28 -11.69
N LEU A 160 -6.17 -19.52 -10.66
CA LEU A 160 -6.18 -20.74 -9.86
C LEU A 160 -7.16 -21.82 -10.38
N ARG A 161 -7.96 -21.51 -11.41
CA ARG A 161 -9.00 -22.36 -12.02
C ARG A 161 -8.56 -23.82 -12.19
N GLN A 162 -7.45 -24.05 -12.88
CA GLN A 162 -6.95 -25.40 -13.17
C GLN A 162 -6.50 -26.13 -11.90
N HIS A 163 -5.83 -25.44 -10.97
CA HIS A 163 -5.33 -26.00 -9.71
C HIS A 163 -6.44 -26.50 -8.78
N VAL A 164 -7.62 -25.86 -8.81
CA VAL A 164 -8.79 -26.24 -8.01
C VAL A 164 -9.67 -27.26 -8.75
N VAL A 165 -10.04 -26.98 -10.00
CA VAL A 165 -11.05 -27.78 -10.73
C VAL A 165 -10.52 -29.16 -11.12
N ILE A 166 -9.23 -29.29 -11.50
CA ILE A 166 -8.66 -30.61 -11.83
C ILE A 166 -8.64 -31.49 -10.57
N ALA A 167 -8.17 -30.96 -9.43
CA ALA A 167 -8.16 -31.67 -8.16
C ALA A 167 -9.59 -32.08 -7.72
N ALA A 168 -10.57 -31.19 -7.84
CA ALA A 168 -11.97 -31.46 -7.53
C ALA A 168 -12.57 -32.58 -8.40
N ARG A 169 -12.34 -32.54 -9.72
CA ARG A 169 -12.83 -33.55 -10.66
C ARG A 169 -12.17 -34.92 -10.46
N GLN A 170 -10.88 -34.94 -10.13
CA GLN A 170 -10.15 -36.18 -9.82
C GLN A 170 -10.64 -36.82 -8.51
N ALA A 171 -10.76 -36.02 -7.45
CA ALA A 171 -11.31 -36.48 -6.17
C ALA A 171 -12.75 -36.99 -6.33
N PHE A 172 -13.59 -36.31 -7.13
CA PHE A 172 -14.95 -36.76 -7.41
C PHE A 172 -14.99 -38.08 -8.18
N ALA A 173 -14.15 -38.25 -9.21
CA ALA A 173 -14.04 -39.51 -9.95
C ALA A 173 -13.60 -40.68 -9.05
N ALA A 174 -12.72 -40.42 -8.08
CA ALA A 174 -12.25 -41.42 -7.11
C ALA A 174 -13.35 -41.91 -6.14
N LEU A 175 -14.43 -41.13 -5.93
CA LEU A 175 -15.60 -41.55 -5.13
C LEU A 175 -16.50 -42.57 -5.85
N GLN A 176 -16.23 -42.87 -7.13
CA GLN A 176 -17.02 -43.75 -7.99
C GLN A 176 -18.52 -43.38 -8.01
N PRO A 177 -18.86 -42.17 -8.51
CA PRO A 177 -20.21 -41.65 -8.47
C PRO A 177 -21.19 -42.47 -9.33
N PRO A 178 -22.43 -42.70 -8.85
CA PRO A 178 -23.45 -43.41 -9.61
C PRO A 178 -23.78 -42.63 -10.88
N ALA A 179 -23.64 -43.25 -12.05
CA ALA A 179 -23.72 -42.54 -13.32
C ALA A 179 -25.09 -41.86 -13.56
N GLU A 180 -26.18 -42.47 -13.09
CA GLU A 180 -27.56 -42.07 -13.40
C GLU A 180 -28.33 -41.43 -12.22
N ASP A 181 -27.90 -41.63 -10.96
CA ASP A 181 -28.54 -40.98 -9.80
C ASP A 181 -27.95 -39.57 -9.57
N VAL A 182 -28.56 -38.56 -10.19
CA VAL A 182 -28.21 -37.13 -9.99
C VAL A 182 -28.20 -36.74 -8.51
N ALA A 183 -29.15 -37.23 -7.71
CA ALA A 183 -29.18 -36.92 -6.29
C ALA A 183 -28.03 -37.61 -5.53
N GLY A 184 -27.66 -38.83 -5.94
CA GLY A 184 -26.49 -39.56 -5.45
C GLY A 184 -25.16 -38.93 -5.83
N ARG A 185 -25.03 -38.41 -7.05
CA ARG A 185 -23.88 -37.62 -7.51
C ARG A 185 -23.70 -36.37 -6.67
N ARG A 186 -24.78 -35.62 -6.42
CA ARG A 186 -24.77 -34.44 -5.53
C ARG A 186 -24.44 -34.82 -4.08
N ARG A 187 -25.07 -35.86 -3.51
CA ARG A 187 -24.72 -36.39 -2.17
C ARG A 187 -23.24 -36.76 -2.06
N GLN A 188 -22.64 -37.38 -3.08
CA GLN A 188 -21.19 -37.66 -3.07
C GLN A 188 -20.34 -36.39 -3.21
N ALA A 189 -20.72 -35.44 -4.06
CA ALA A 189 -19.95 -34.21 -4.30
C ALA A 189 -19.73 -33.39 -3.00
N ARG A 190 -20.65 -33.48 -2.03
CA ARG A 190 -20.46 -32.86 -0.71
C ARG A 190 -19.16 -33.28 0.01
N ARG A 191 -18.69 -34.52 -0.22
CA ARG A 191 -17.43 -35.05 0.35
C ARG A 191 -16.18 -34.34 -0.17
N LEU A 192 -16.29 -33.52 -1.22
CA LEU A 192 -15.21 -32.68 -1.72
C LEU A 192 -14.95 -31.45 -0.84
N ALA A 193 -15.86 -31.08 0.07
CA ALA A 193 -15.75 -29.81 0.80
C ALA A 193 -14.42 -29.64 1.57
N PRO A 194 -13.92 -30.62 2.36
CA PRO A 194 -12.66 -30.43 3.07
C PRO A 194 -11.47 -30.27 2.11
N LEU A 195 -11.47 -30.99 0.99
CA LEU A 195 -10.45 -30.88 -0.07
C LEU A 195 -10.53 -29.53 -0.80
N LEU A 196 -11.73 -29.04 -1.13
CA LEU A 196 -11.92 -27.75 -1.82
C LEU A 196 -11.47 -26.58 -0.95
N PHE A 197 -11.92 -26.54 0.31
CA PHE A 197 -11.57 -25.47 1.24
C PHE A 197 -10.07 -25.50 1.59
N THR A 198 -9.50 -26.68 1.81
CA THR A 198 -8.04 -26.85 2.00
C THR A 198 -7.25 -26.42 0.76
N ARG A 199 -7.64 -26.86 -0.44
CA ARG A 199 -6.90 -26.58 -1.67
C ARG A 199 -6.95 -25.09 -2.05
N VAL A 200 -8.08 -24.42 -1.80
CA VAL A 200 -8.16 -22.96 -1.95
C VAL A 200 -7.27 -22.26 -0.93
N LEU A 201 -7.29 -22.68 0.35
CA LEU A 201 -6.41 -22.11 1.38
C LEU A 201 -4.92 -22.26 1.00
N GLU A 202 -4.48 -23.46 0.62
CA GLU A 202 -3.13 -23.73 0.13
C GLU A 202 -2.72 -22.71 -0.95
N LEU A 203 -3.54 -22.55 -1.99
CA LEU A 203 -3.24 -21.69 -3.14
C LEU A 203 -3.20 -20.19 -2.81
N PHE A 204 -3.97 -19.74 -1.81
CA PHE A 204 -3.92 -18.37 -1.28
C PHE A 204 -2.74 -18.13 -0.31
N THR A 205 -2.24 -19.19 0.34
CA THR A 205 -1.08 -19.12 1.25
C THR A 205 0.27 -19.40 0.57
N ALA A 206 0.27 -20.00 -0.62
CA ALA A 206 1.49 -20.31 -1.37
C ALA A 206 2.10 -19.05 -1.99
N ASP A 207 3.41 -18.89 -1.81
CA ASP A 207 4.20 -17.84 -2.46
C ASP A 207 4.33 -18.15 -3.96
N GLN A 208 3.78 -17.26 -4.81
CA GLN A 208 3.84 -17.37 -6.26
C GLN A 208 4.92 -16.44 -6.81
N PRO A 209 5.82 -16.89 -7.70
CA PRO A 209 6.88 -16.05 -8.24
C PRO A 209 6.29 -14.90 -9.07
N LEU A 210 6.73 -13.68 -8.80
CA LEU A 210 6.47 -12.54 -9.67
C LEU A 210 7.16 -12.80 -11.01
N LEU A 211 6.45 -12.59 -12.11
CA LEU A 211 6.97 -12.76 -13.47
C LEU A 211 7.12 -11.39 -14.14
N ASN A 212 8.22 -11.21 -14.87
CA ASN A 212 8.40 -10.03 -15.71
C ASN A 212 7.56 -10.11 -17.00
N ALA A 213 7.59 -9.05 -17.82
CA ALA A 213 6.83 -8.98 -19.07
C ALA A 213 7.20 -10.04 -20.14
N ASP A 214 8.35 -10.73 -19.99
CA ASP A 214 8.75 -11.86 -20.84
C ASP A 214 8.25 -13.22 -20.29
N GLY A 215 7.56 -13.23 -19.14
CA GLY A 215 7.10 -14.43 -18.43
C GLY A 215 8.17 -15.08 -17.54
N GLU A 216 9.27 -14.40 -17.24
CA GLU A 216 10.41 -14.97 -16.52
C GLU A 216 10.39 -14.54 -15.03
N PRO A 217 10.78 -15.43 -14.08
CA PRO A 217 10.80 -15.09 -12.65
C PRO A 217 11.68 -13.87 -12.34
N LEU A 218 11.06 -12.88 -11.70
CA LEU A 218 11.68 -11.61 -11.31
C LEU A 218 12.63 -11.86 -10.14
N ARG A 219 13.92 -11.62 -10.37
CA ARG A 219 14.98 -11.72 -9.36
C ARG A 219 16.12 -10.78 -9.71
N LEU A 220 16.75 -10.17 -8.71
CA LEU A 220 17.93 -9.33 -8.95
C LEU A 220 19.11 -10.22 -9.39
N CYS A 221 19.75 -9.84 -10.48
CA CYS A 221 20.86 -10.55 -11.12
C CYS A 221 21.95 -9.55 -11.48
N THR A 222 23.13 -9.69 -10.87
CA THR A 222 24.28 -8.80 -11.05
C THR A 222 25.45 -9.60 -11.62
N ALA A 223 26.08 -9.11 -12.69
CA ALA A 223 27.34 -9.62 -13.23
C ALA A 223 28.42 -8.56 -13.05
N ARG A 224 29.59 -8.97 -12.58
CA ARG A 224 30.71 -8.08 -12.28
C ARG A 224 31.86 -8.31 -13.26
N PHE A 225 32.53 -7.23 -13.66
CA PHE A 225 33.65 -7.27 -14.59
C PHE A 225 34.83 -6.40 -14.12
N HIS A 226 36.04 -6.91 -14.29
CA HIS A 226 37.31 -6.20 -14.14
C HIS A 226 37.60 -5.33 -15.37
N VAL A 227 37.69 -4.02 -15.19
CA VAL A 227 37.93 -3.07 -16.29
C VAL A 227 39.40 -2.65 -16.34
N ARG A 228 40.07 -2.98 -17.44
CA ARG A 228 41.49 -2.67 -17.65
C ARG A 228 41.74 -1.18 -17.93
N HIS A 229 40.90 -0.58 -18.80
CA HIS A 229 41.02 0.81 -19.23
C HIS A 229 39.63 1.49 -19.21
N PRO A 230 39.26 2.16 -18.10
CA PRO A 230 37.89 2.65 -17.88
C PRO A 230 37.40 3.60 -18.98
N ALA A 231 38.24 4.55 -19.38
CA ALA A 231 37.94 5.50 -20.46
C ALA A 231 37.67 4.82 -21.82
N LYS A 232 38.23 3.63 -22.09
CA LYS A 232 37.92 2.86 -23.32
C LYS A 232 36.59 2.13 -23.21
N VAL A 233 36.30 1.53 -22.04
CA VAL A 233 35.01 0.86 -21.79
C VAL A 233 33.87 1.86 -21.90
N GLU A 234 33.97 3.01 -21.24
CA GLU A 234 33.01 4.10 -21.39
C GLU A 234 32.90 4.59 -22.84
N ALA A 235 34.01 4.77 -23.56
CA ALA A 235 33.96 5.20 -24.96
C ALA A 235 33.18 4.22 -25.86
N ARG A 236 33.29 2.91 -25.62
CA ARG A 236 32.53 1.90 -26.37
C ARG A 236 31.07 1.80 -25.93
N LEU A 237 30.78 1.89 -24.62
CA LEU A 237 29.41 1.93 -24.11
C LEU A 237 28.64 3.12 -24.72
N ARG A 238 29.25 4.32 -24.74
CA ARG A 238 28.68 5.54 -25.37
C ARG A 238 28.49 5.44 -26.89
N GLN A 239 29.09 4.46 -27.57
CA GLN A 239 28.99 4.27 -29.02
C GLN A 239 27.97 3.20 -29.42
N HIS A 240 27.37 2.49 -28.45
CA HIS A 240 26.46 1.39 -28.70
C HIS A 240 24.99 1.84 -28.66
N GLU A 241 24.22 1.49 -29.69
CA GLU A 241 22.85 1.97 -29.94
C GLU A 241 21.84 1.73 -28.80
N ARG A 242 22.12 0.80 -27.85
CA ARG A 242 21.19 0.42 -26.76
C ARG A 242 21.68 0.78 -25.35
N PHE A 243 22.72 1.62 -25.23
CA PHE A 243 23.25 2.05 -23.94
C PHE A 243 23.09 3.56 -23.76
N LEU A 244 21.92 3.99 -23.28
CA LEU A 244 21.65 5.39 -22.95
C LEU A 244 22.44 5.78 -21.69
N ARG A 245 23.26 6.84 -21.77
CA ARG A 245 24.06 7.32 -20.64
C ARG A 245 23.19 8.10 -19.64
N GLU A 246 23.15 7.65 -18.38
CA GLU A 246 22.36 8.24 -17.29
C GLU A 246 23.28 8.78 -16.18
N GLY A 247 24.04 9.84 -16.49
CA GLY A 247 25.00 10.46 -15.58
C GLY A 247 26.46 10.04 -15.82
N GLU A 248 27.30 10.04 -14.78
CA GLU A 248 28.67 9.54 -14.86
C GLU A 248 28.75 8.05 -14.50
N GLY A 249 29.58 7.28 -15.19
CA GLY A 249 29.72 5.83 -15.03
C GLY A 249 28.51 4.97 -15.45
N ARG A 250 27.28 5.51 -15.37
CA ARG A 250 26.03 4.76 -15.48
C ARG A 250 25.37 4.82 -16.87
N TYR A 251 24.88 3.67 -17.32
CA TYR A 251 24.19 3.47 -18.60
C TYR A 251 22.95 2.57 -18.42
N ILE A 252 21.83 2.94 -19.04
CA ILE A 252 20.61 2.12 -19.14
C ILE A 252 20.75 1.21 -20.35
N TRP A 253 20.48 -0.09 -20.18
CA TRP A 253 20.39 -1.05 -21.29
C TRP A 253 18.95 -1.18 -21.76
N GLU A 254 18.70 -0.77 -23.00
CA GLU A 254 17.37 -0.83 -23.60
C GLU A 254 17.09 -2.18 -24.30
N GLY A 255 15.88 -2.68 -24.07
CA GLY A 255 15.30 -3.77 -24.86
C GLY A 255 14.77 -3.30 -26.23
N PRO A 256 14.09 -4.20 -26.97
CA PRO A 256 13.42 -3.84 -28.22
C PRO A 256 12.41 -2.71 -28.03
N ALA A 257 12.29 -1.85 -29.04
CA ALA A 257 11.35 -0.73 -29.02
C ALA A 257 9.89 -1.19 -28.81
N PRO A 258 9.10 -0.47 -28.00
CA PRO A 258 7.72 -0.85 -27.70
C PRO A 258 6.81 -0.74 -28.93
N VAL A 259 5.75 -1.56 -28.94
CA VAL A 259 4.81 -1.68 -30.08
C VAL A 259 3.82 -0.50 -30.17
N SER A 260 3.85 0.43 -29.21
CA SER A 260 3.05 1.65 -29.19
C SER A 260 3.95 2.89 -29.10
N PRO A 261 3.70 3.97 -29.87
CA PRO A 261 4.39 5.26 -29.73
C PRO A 261 4.15 6.00 -28.40
N VAL A 262 3.48 5.35 -27.43
CA VAL A 262 3.02 5.93 -26.16
C VAL A 262 3.55 5.13 -24.95
N SER A 263 4.41 4.13 -25.18
CA SER A 263 5.11 3.40 -24.11
C SER A 263 6.59 3.76 -24.11
N ASP A 264 7.21 3.78 -22.93
CA ASP A 264 8.64 3.97 -22.79
C ASP A 264 9.43 2.68 -23.17
N PRO A 265 10.73 2.80 -23.51
CA PRO A 265 11.60 1.65 -23.77
C PRO A 265 11.70 0.70 -22.58
N VAL A 266 11.61 -0.61 -22.85
CA VAL A 266 11.67 -1.63 -21.78
C VAL A 266 13.12 -1.79 -21.33
N VAL A 267 13.46 -1.26 -20.15
CA VAL A 267 14.78 -1.45 -19.54
C VAL A 267 15.07 -2.95 -19.35
N TRP A 268 16.18 -3.42 -19.92
CA TRP A 268 16.66 -4.79 -19.80
C TRP A 268 17.72 -4.96 -18.71
N GLY A 269 18.47 -3.90 -18.41
CA GLY A 269 19.40 -3.81 -17.28
C GLY A 269 19.97 -2.41 -17.08
N ILE A 270 20.84 -2.26 -16.08
CA ILE A 270 21.62 -1.05 -15.80
C ILE A 270 23.08 -1.45 -15.73
N LEU A 271 23.97 -0.63 -16.28
CA LEU A 271 25.41 -0.82 -16.24
C LEU A 271 26.04 0.31 -15.45
N THR A 272 26.97 0.00 -14.54
CA THR A 272 27.67 0.99 -13.73
C THR A 272 29.19 0.78 -13.83
N VAL A 273 29.90 1.74 -14.39
CA VAL A 273 31.37 1.79 -14.44
C VAL A 273 31.90 2.63 -13.27
N GLU A 274 32.55 1.98 -12.30
CA GLU A 274 33.17 2.62 -11.14
C GLU A 274 34.67 2.26 -11.10
N GLY A 275 35.52 3.21 -11.53
CA GLY A 275 36.96 3.00 -11.58
C GLY A 275 37.31 1.78 -12.45
N LYS A 276 37.90 0.74 -11.84
CA LYS A 276 38.24 -0.53 -12.52
C LYS A 276 37.17 -1.61 -12.42
N SER A 277 35.93 -1.27 -12.03
CA SER A 277 34.81 -2.21 -12.03
C SER A 277 33.72 -1.77 -13.01
N LEU A 278 33.09 -2.74 -13.65
CA LEU A 278 31.82 -2.60 -14.35
C LEU A 278 30.83 -3.61 -13.73
N THR A 279 29.64 -3.16 -13.35
CA THR A 279 28.50 -4.05 -13.06
C THR A 279 27.49 -4.03 -14.21
N LEU A 280 26.78 -5.13 -14.38
CA LEU A 280 25.55 -5.25 -15.14
C LEU A 280 24.48 -5.80 -14.19
N ASP A 281 23.48 -4.98 -13.88
CA ASP A 281 22.36 -5.30 -13.01
C ASP A 281 21.08 -5.52 -13.84
N THR A 282 20.36 -6.60 -13.58
CA THR A 282 19.18 -7.04 -14.35
C THR A 282 18.14 -7.71 -13.45
N HIS A 283 16.87 -7.76 -13.88
CA HIS A 283 15.78 -8.43 -13.14
C HIS A 283 15.40 -9.82 -13.70
N SER A 284 16.33 -10.48 -14.39
CA SER A 284 16.20 -11.87 -14.87
C SER A 284 17.58 -12.46 -15.18
N ALA A 285 17.83 -13.71 -14.76
CA ALA A 285 19.06 -14.42 -15.08
C ALA A 285 19.28 -14.59 -16.60
N ARG A 286 18.20 -14.71 -17.40
CA ARG A 286 18.31 -14.81 -18.86
C ARG A 286 18.61 -13.45 -19.51
N ARG A 287 18.19 -12.34 -18.89
CA ARG A 287 18.66 -11.00 -19.27
C ARG A 287 20.13 -10.82 -18.90
N LEU A 288 20.57 -11.33 -17.76
CA LEU A 288 21.99 -11.34 -17.37
C LEU A 288 22.88 -12.04 -18.40
N GLU A 289 22.55 -13.29 -18.80
CA GLU A 289 23.33 -14.03 -19.80
C GLU A 289 23.40 -13.30 -21.15
N LYS A 290 22.27 -12.75 -21.63
CA LYS A 290 22.23 -11.92 -22.85
C LYS A 290 23.15 -10.70 -22.74
N GLY A 291 23.15 -10.02 -21.60
CA GLY A 291 23.97 -8.82 -21.37
C GLY A 291 25.46 -9.14 -21.21
N LYS A 292 25.81 -10.25 -20.53
CA LYS A 292 27.19 -10.76 -20.48
C LYS A 292 27.75 -11.06 -21.86
N ALA A 293 26.97 -11.75 -22.72
CA ALA A 293 27.37 -12.02 -24.10
C ALA A 293 27.60 -10.72 -24.91
N MET A 294 26.68 -9.77 -24.82
CA MET A 294 26.78 -8.46 -25.47
C MET A 294 28.00 -7.64 -25.00
N LEU A 295 28.31 -7.68 -23.70
CA LEU A 295 29.48 -6.99 -23.14
C LEU A 295 30.80 -7.66 -23.50
N ALA A 296 30.83 -9.00 -23.57
CA ALA A 296 32.00 -9.72 -24.05
C ALA A 296 32.31 -9.38 -25.53
N GLU A 297 31.28 -9.22 -26.36
CA GLU A 297 31.43 -8.79 -27.76
C GLU A 297 31.90 -7.32 -27.88
N LEU A 298 31.24 -6.40 -27.17
CA LEU A 298 31.53 -4.95 -27.26
C LEU A 298 32.86 -4.55 -26.61
N LEU A 299 33.19 -5.13 -25.44
CA LEU A 299 34.34 -4.72 -24.62
C LEU A 299 35.54 -5.65 -24.81
N GLY A 300 35.32 -6.95 -25.00
CA GLY A 300 36.38 -7.95 -25.15
C GLY A 300 37.41 -7.84 -24.02
N ALA A 301 38.69 -7.93 -24.35
CA ALA A 301 39.80 -7.88 -23.39
C ALA A 301 40.01 -6.52 -22.66
N GLU A 302 39.07 -5.56 -22.74
CA GLU A 302 39.05 -4.35 -21.90
C GLU A 302 38.17 -4.52 -20.64
N ALA A 303 37.26 -5.51 -20.62
CA ALA A 303 36.43 -5.86 -19.47
C ALA A 303 36.30 -7.39 -19.32
N GLU A 304 36.87 -7.96 -18.26
CA GLU A 304 36.91 -9.41 -18.01
C GLU A 304 35.93 -9.79 -16.90
N HIS A 305 35.10 -10.82 -17.08
CA HIS A 305 34.10 -11.22 -16.08
C HIS A 305 34.76 -11.75 -14.79
N GLU A 306 34.29 -11.28 -13.63
CA GLU A 306 34.77 -11.66 -12.29
C GLU A 306 33.82 -12.65 -11.61
N GLU A 307 32.53 -12.31 -11.49
CA GLU A 307 31.53 -13.07 -10.73
C GLU A 307 30.08 -12.76 -11.16
N ASP A 308 29.15 -13.66 -10.79
CA ASP A 308 27.69 -13.46 -10.91
C ASP A 308 27.01 -13.64 -9.56
N THR A 309 26.09 -12.73 -9.22
CA THR A 309 25.21 -12.81 -8.05
C THR A 309 23.75 -12.93 -8.50
N LEU A 310 23.05 -13.94 -8.01
CA LEU A 310 21.63 -14.21 -8.34
C LEU A 310 20.79 -14.17 -7.05
N GLY A 311 20.15 -13.05 -6.76
CA GLY A 311 19.27 -12.86 -5.60
C GLY A 311 18.02 -13.76 -5.63
N PRO A 312 17.21 -13.78 -4.55
CA PRO A 312 16.01 -14.61 -4.47
C PRO A 312 14.99 -14.25 -5.56
N VAL A 313 14.14 -15.22 -5.92
CA VAL A 313 12.97 -14.97 -6.75
C VAL A 313 11.95 -14.21 -5.91
N GLN A 314 11.57 -13.02 -6.37
CA GLN A 314 10.51 -12.24 -5.75
C GLN A 314 9.18 -12.96 -5.92
N SER A 315 8.34 -12.92 -4.89
CA SER A 315 7.09 -13.67 -4.87
C SER A 315 6.01 -12.93 -4.07
N VAL A 316 4.75 -13.24 -4.38
CA VAL A 316 3.57 -12.77 -3.67
C VAL A 316 2.72 -13.97 -3.29
N GLN A 317 2.21 -13.98 -2.06
CA GLN A 317 1.12 -14.90 -1.71
C GLN A 317 -0.09 -14.56 -2.56
N GLY A 318 -0.92 -15.57 -2.87
CA GLY A 318 -2.10 -15.45 -3.75
C GLY A 318 -3.14 -14.43 -3.28
N ALA A 319 -2.88 -13.15 -3.50
CA ALA A 319 -3.76 -12.03 -3.21
C ALA A 319 -4.79 -11.85 -4.33
N PRO A 320 -5.92 -11.17 -4.06
CA PRO A 320 -6.76 -10.63 -5.12
C PRO A 320 -5.94 -9.74 -6.05
N GLY A 321 -6.27 -9.73 -7.34
CA GLY A 321 -5.73 -8.74 -8.28
C GLY A 321 -6.09 -7.31 -7.85
N PRO A 322 -5.34 -6.28 -8.32
CA PRO A 322 -5.55 -4.91 -7.90
C PRO A 322 -6.95 -4.40 -8.25
N SER A 323 -7.81 -4.28 -7.24
CA SER A 323 -9.08 -3.57 -7.33
C SER A 323 -8.84 -2.06 -7.25
N LEU A 324 -9.60 -1.27 -8.02
CA LEU A 324 -9.72 0.16 -7.75
C LEU A 324 -10.46 0.38 -6.41
N PRO A 325 -10.29 1.54 -5.76
CA PRO A 325 -11.11 1.94 -4.62
C PRO A 325 -12.61 1.80 -4.93
N ALA A 326 -13.42 1.41 -3.94
CA ALA A 326 -14.85 1.12 -4.14
C ALA A 326 -15.70 2.35 -4.52
N ASP A 327 -15.14 3.55 -4.38
CA ASP A 327 -15.68 4.85 -4.75
C ASP A 327 -15.06 5.43 -6.03
N ALA A 328 -14.20 4.67 -6.73
CA ALA A 328 -13.52 5.13 -7.94
C ALA A 328 -14.51 5.69 -8.98
N PRO A 329 -14.22 6.84 -9.61
CA PRO A 329 -15.12 7.45 -10.58
C PRO A 329 -15.46 6.47 -11.70
N ARG A 330 -16.75 6.38 -12.08
CA ARG A 330 -17.19 5.49 -13.16
C ARG A 330 -16.46 5.77 -14.47
N GLU A 331 -16.08 7.02 -14.70
CA GLU A 331 -15.28 7.44 -15.84
C GLU A 331 -13.87 6.78 -15.85
N LEU A 332 -13.30 6.49 -14.68
CA LEU A 332 -12.05 5.75 -14.51
C LEU A 332 -12.26 4.23 -14.61
N THR A 333 -13.32 3.68 -14.01
CA THR A 333 -13.58 2.23 -14.06
C THR A 333 -14.00 1.77 -15.47
N ASP A 334 -14.80 2.57 -16.18
CA ASP A 334 -15.10 2.41 -17.61
C ASP A 334 -13.81 2.43 -18.44
N ALA A 335 -12.88 3.37 -18.19
CA ALA A 335 -11.62 3.49 -18.91
C ALA A 335 -10.66 2.31 -18.66
N VAL A 336 -10.55 1.82 -17.41
CA VAL A 336 -9.72 0.65 -17.08
C VAL A 336 -10.27 -0.62 -17.70
N ALA A 337 -11.58 -0.85 -17.68
CA ALA A 337 -12.22 -1.98 -18.36
C ALA A 337 -11.92 -1.98 -19.87
N VAL A 338 -12.06 -0.83 -20.52
CA VAL A 338 -11.76 -0.65 -21.95
C VAL A 338 -10.28 -0.86 -22.26
N LEU A 339 -9.37 -0.36 -21.41
CA LEU A 339 -7.92 -0.55 -21.57
C LEU A 339 -7.52 -2.03 -21.47
N LEU A 340 -8.13 -2.79 -20.56
CA LEU A 340 -7.90 -4.23 -20.42
C LEU A 340 -8.36 -5.01 -21.66
N ALA A 341 -9.54 -4.69 -22.21
CA ALA A 341 -10.03 -5.30 -23.45
C ALA A 341 -9.14 -4.97 -24.66
N GLN A 342 -8.70 -3.72 -24.80
CA GLN A 342 -7.76 -3.31 -25.84
C GLN A 342 -6.40 -4.02 -25.70
N ARG A 343 -5.90 -4.19 -24.47
CA ARG A 343 -4.65 -4.92 -24.20
C ARG A 343 -4.78 -6.40 -24.55
N ALA A 344 -5.87 -7.06 -24.15
CA ALA A 344 -6.13 -8.45 -24.50
C ALA A 344 -6.12 -8.65 -26.02
N ARG A 345 -6.87 -7.82 -26.75
CA ARG A 345 -6.87 -7.82 -28.23
C ARG A 345 -5.45 -7.64 -28.82
N ALA A 346 -4.65 -6.75 -28.26
CA ALA A 346 -3.26 -6.54 -28.71
C ALA A 346 -2.30 -7.70 -28.38
N GLU A 347 -2.55 -8.49 -27.34
CA GLU A 347 -1.78 -9.70 -27.04
C GLU A 347 -2.18 -10.88 -27.95
N LEU A 348 -3.47 -11.05 -28.25
CA LEU A 348 -3.97 -12.06 -29.20
C LEU A 348 -3.41 -11.89 -30.63
N VAL A 349 -3.25 -10.65 -31.08
CA VAL A 349 -2.67 -10.29 -32.40
C VAL A 349 -1.16 -10.52 -32.45
N ARG A 350 -0.42 -10.20 -31.37
CA ARG A 350 1.04 -10.41 -31.29
C ARG A 350 1.42 -11.87 -31.04
N GLY A 351 0.47 -12.68 -30.56
CA GLY A 351 0.67 -14.06 -30.15
C GLY A 351 1.02 -14.15 -28.68
N VAL A 352 0.27 -14.97 -27.93
CA VAL A 352 0.39 -15.03 -26.47
C VAL A 352 1.63 -15.86 -26.08
N PRO A 353 2.50 -15.37 -25.17
CA PRO A 353 3.72 -16.09 -24.75
C PRO A 353 3.44 -17.50 -24.22
N ALA A 354 2.37 -17.68 -23.43
CA ALA A 354 1.92 -18.97 -22.90
C ALA A 354 1.52 -20.00 -23.98
N TRP A 355 1.34 -19.58 -25.23
CA TRP A 355 1.05 -20.45 -26.38
C TRP A 355 2.27 -20.65 -27.29
N GLY A 356 3.45 -20.22 -26.84
CA GLY A 356 4.69 -20.21 -27.63
C GLY A 356 4.70 -19.10 -28.69
N GLY A 357 4.02 -17.98 -28.45
CA GLY A 357 3.93 -16.85 -29.39
C GLY A 357 2.99 -17.11 -30.59
N LYS A 358 2.12 -18.12 -30.52
CA LYS A 358 1.12 -18.40 -31.56
C LYS A 358 -0.03 -17.39 -31.49
N SER A 359 -0.56 -17.01 -32.66
CA SER A 359 -1.78 -16.20 -32.76
C SER A 359 -3.01 -16.97 -32.28
N ALA A 360 -4.04 -16.27 -31.81
CA ALA A 360 -5.32 -16.92 -31.52
C ALA A 360 -6.01 -17.49 -32.77
N SER A 361 -5.90 -16.81 -33.91
CA SER A 361 -6.54 -17.21 -35.17
C SER A 361 -5.95 -18.48 -35.81
N ASP A 362 -4.75 -18.89 -35.40
CA ASP A 362 -4.19 -20.20 -35.72
C ASP A 362 -4.65 -21.30 -34.74
N LEU A 363 -4.86 -20.97 -33.45
CA LEU A 363 -5.26 -21.92 -32.41
C LEU A 363 -6.74 -22.30 -32.45
N VAL A 364 -7.64 -21.36 -32.76
CA VAL A 364 -9.09 -21.64 -32.86
C VAL A 364 -9.46 -22.63 -33.98
N ARG A 365 -8.49 -23.03 -34.81
CA ARG A 365 -8.63 -24.06 -35.86
C ARG A 365 -8.61 -25.50 -35.34
N THR A 366 -8.17 -25.75 -34.09
CA THR A 366 -8.32 -27.07 -33.43
C THR A 366 -9.23 -26.97 -32.22
N THR A 367 -9.87 -28.08 -31.84
CA THR A 367 -10.78 -28.12 -30.69
C THR A 367 -10.09 -27.71 -29.38
N GLU A 368 -8.85 -28.17 -29.20
CA GLU A 368 -8.03 -27.91 -28.02
C GLU A 368 -7.52 -26.46 -27.99
N GLY A 369 -7.08 -25.92 -29.13
CA GLY A 369 -6.66 -24.53 -29.23
C GLY A 369 -7.82 -23.56 -29.10
N ARG A 370 -9.01 -23.91 -29.61
CA ARG A 370 -10.26 -23.18 -29.40
C ARG A 370 -10.66 -23.15 -27.92
N ALA A 371 -10.51 -24.26 -27.21
CA ALA A 371 -10.71 -24.31 -25.75
C ALA A 371 -9.70 -23.44 -24.99
N GLN A 372 -8.43 -23.46 -25.41
CA GLN A 372 -7.36 -22.66 -24.80
C GLN A 372 -7.57 -21.15 -25.01
N VAL A 373 -8.01 -20.72 -26.20
CA VAL A 373 -8.35 -19.32 -26.50
C VAL A 373 -9.60 -18.88 -25.75
N LEU A 374 -10.66 -19.71 -25.69
CA LEU A 374 -11.90 -19.37 -24.99
C LEU A 374 -11.67 -19.11 -23.49
N GLU A 375 -10.95 -19.98 -22.80
CA GLU A 375 -10.72 -19.79 -21.36
C GLU A 375 -9.78 -18.62 -21.05
N TRP A 376 -8.85 -18.30 -21.96
CA TRP A 376 -8.01 -17.08 -21.84
C TRP A 376 -8.82 -15.80 -22.06
N LEU A 377 -9.76 -15.77 -23.00
CA LEU A 377 -10.67 -14.62 -23.19
C LEU A 377 -11.48 -14.37 -21.91
N LYS A 378 -12.06 -15.43 -21.33
CA LYS A 378 -12.78 -15.37 -20.05
C LYS A 378 -11.92 -14.86 -18.88
N ASP A 379 -10.62 -15.17 -18.85
CA ASP A 379 -9.70 -14.67 -17.83
C ASP A 379 -9.60 -13.14 -17.87
N TRP A 380 -9.53 -12.54 -19.07
CA TRP A 380 -9.51 -11.08 -19.24
C TRP A 380 -10.90 -10.43 -19.12
N GLU A 381 -11.95 -11.10 -19.60
CA GLU A 381 -13.33 -10.60 -19.56
C GLU A 381 -13.82 -10.40 -18.12
N SER A 382 -13.60 -11.39 -17.23
CA SER A 382 -13.88 -11.29 -15.79
C SER A 382 -13.12 -10.12 -15.16
N GLN A 383 -11.80 -9.99 -15.41
CA GLN A 383 -10.98 -8.89 -14.90
C GLN A 383 -11.49 -7.51 -15.33
N ALA A 384 -11.88 -7.33 -16.60
CA ALA A 384 -12.45 -6.07 -17.08
C ALA A 384 -13.84 -5.79 -16.47
N SER A 385 -14.68 -6.82 -16.36
CA SER A 385 -16.05 -6.71 -15.84
C SER A 385 -16.10 -6.27 -14.37
N HIS A 386 -15.09 -6.63 -13.56
CA HIS A 386 -14.96 -6.16 -12.17
C HIS A 386 -14.76 -4.65 -12.04
N PHE A 387 -14.34 -3.96 -13.11
CA PHE A 387 -14.30 -2.50 -13.14
C PHE A 387 -15.56 -1.91 -13.81
N SER A 388 -15.95 -2.42 -14.98
CA SER A 388 -17.16 -1.97 -15.68
C SER A 388 -17.56 -2.89 -16.86
N SER A 389 -18.87 -2.95 -17.12
CA SER A 389 -19.46 -3.47 -18.37
C SER A 389 -19.24 -2.57 -19.60
N ALA A 390 -18.58 -1.41 -19.46
CA ALA A 390 -18.27 -0.53 -20.59
C ALA A 390 -17.42 -1.19 -21.70
N ALA A 391 -16.72 -2.28 -21.37
CA ALA A 391 -15.96 -3.09 -22.32
C ALA A 391 -16.78 -4.19 -23.03
N ASP A 392 -18.03 -4.47 -22.64
CA ASP A 392 -18.81 -5.59 -23.18
C ASP A 392 -18.92 -5.64 -24.71
N PRO A 393 -19.15 -4.51 -25.43
CA PRO A 393 -19.18 -4.53 -26.90
C PRO A 393 -17.83 -4.91 -27.53
N LEU A 394 -16.71 -4.58 -26.86
CA LEU A 394 -15.36 -4.94 -27.32
C LEU A 394 -15.10 -6.45 -27.14
N TRP A 395 -15.70 -7.07 -26.13
CA TRP A 395 -15.69 -8.53 -25.97
C TRP A 395 -16.58 -9.21 -27.02
N ASP A 396 -17.78 -8.69 -27.27
CA ASP A 396 -18.67 -9.21 -28.33
C ASP A 396 -17.98 -9.21 -29.71
N ASP A 397 -17.37 -8.07 -30.10
CA ASP A 397 -16.58 -7.95 -31.32
C ASP A 397 -15.39 -8.94 -31.34
N LEU A 398 -14.63 -9.04 -30.25
CA LEU A 398 -13.42 -9.87 -30.19
C LEU A 398 -13.71 -11.38 -30.27
N TYR A 399 -14.80 -11.84 -29.65
CA TYR A 399 -15.26 -13.21 -29.81
C TYR A 399 -15.74 -13.47 -31.25
N ALA A 400 -16.51 -12.55 -31.84
CA ALA A 400 -16.98 -12.67 -33.22
C ALA A 400 -15.83 -12.71 -34.25
N GLU A 401 -14.80 -11.87 -34.08
CA GLU A 401 -13.59 -11.86 -34.93
C GLU A 401 -12.82 -13.19 -34.91
N LEU A 402 -12.88 -13.93 -33.80
CA LEU A 402 -12.28 -15.26 -33.64
C LEU A 402 -13.24 -16.41 -34.02
N GLY A 403 -14.46 -16.09 -34.46
CA GLY A 403 -15.51 -17.06 -34.75
C GLY A 403 -15.94 -17.87 -33.52
N LEU A 404 -15.88 -17.26 -32.33
CA LEU A 404 -16.32 -17.78 -31.03
C LEU A 404 -17.67 -17.15 -30.62
N SER A 405 -18.33 -17.72 -29.61
CA SER A 405 -19.42 -17.07 -28.89
C SER A 405 -19.12 -16.96 -27.40
N ARG A 406 -19.54 -15.87 -26.75
CA ARG A 406 -19.41 -15.72 -25.28
C ARG A 406 -20.18 -16.82 -24.53
N ASP A 407 -21.28 -17.32 -25.09
CA ASP A 407 -22.07 -18.45 -24.56
C ASP A 407 -21.58 -19.83 -25.01
N GLU A 408 -20.42 -19.94 -25.67
CA GLU A 408 -19.94 -21.22 -26.20
C GLU A 408 -19.54 -22.20 -25.10
N ARG A 409 -20.33 -23.28 -24.95
CA ARG A 409 -20.05 -24.35 -23.99
C ARG A 409 -19.15 -25.43 -24.58
N ILE A 410 -17.86 -25.31 -24.30
CA ILE A 410 -16.91 -26.41 -24.51
C ILE A 410 -17.09 -27.46 -23.39
N PRO A 411 -17.09 -28.77 -23.71
CA PRO A 411 -17.13 -29.86 -22.71
C PRO A 411 -15.97 -29.80 -21.73
N LEU A 412 -16.22 -30.06 -20.44
CA LEU A 412 -15.16 -29.98 -19.42
C LEU A 412 -14.07 -31.06 -19.60
N THR A 413 -14.36 -32.11 -20.36
CA THR A 413 -13.39 -33.13 -20.79
C THR A 413 -12.37 -32.63 -21.82
N GLN A 414 -12.68 -31.54 -22.55
CA GLN A 414 -11.76 -30.89 -23.48
C GLN A 414 -11.00 -29.73 -22.82
N VAL A 415 -11.59 -29.07 -21.81
CA VAL A 415 -10.94 -28.02 -21.02
C VAL A 415 -9.94 -28.59 -20.00
N TYR A 416 -10.28 -29.70 -19.34
CA TYR A 416 -9.48 -30.32 -18.28
C TYR A 416 -8.95 -31.69 -18.71
N THR A 417 -8.11 -31.69 -19.76
CA THR A 417 -7.44 -32.89 -20.32
C THR A 417 -6.21 -33.36 -19.52
N ALA A 418 -5.68 -32.52 -18.62
CA ALA A 418 -4.48 -32.82 -17.85
C ALA A 418 -4.71 -33.92 -16.78
N LYS A 419 -3.77 -34.87 -16.70
CA LYS A 419 -3.82 -36.02 -15.77
C LYS A 419 -3.35 -35.70 -14.34
N GLU A 420 -2.62 -34.61 -14.16
CA GLU A 420 -2.27 -34.04 -12.86
C GLU A 420 -2.76 -32.58 -12.87
N PRO A 421 -3.18 -32.00 -11.72
CA PRO A 421 -3.29 -30.54 -11.64
C PRO A 421 -1.91 -29.93 -11.95
N PRO A 422 -1.84 -28.74 -12.57
CA PRO A 422 -0.57 -28.07 -12.80
C PRO A 422 0.19 -27.96 -11.48
N ARG A 423 1.49 -28.27 -11.54
CA ARG A 423 2.36 -28.06 -10.39
C ARG A 423 2.61 -26.56 -10.33
N LEU A 424 2.23 -25.94 -9.22
CA LEU A 424 2.94 -24.77 -8.75
C LEU A 424 4.42 -25.17 -8.74
N GLU A 425 5.28 -24.47 -9.47
CA GLU A 425 6.71 -24.70 -9.30
C GLU A 425 7.05 -24.37 -7.85
N PRO A 426 7.53 -25.33 -7.04
CA PRO A 426 7.85 -25.04 -5.67
C PRO A 426 9.05 -24.11 -5.69
N VAL A 427 8.85 -22.84 -5.33
CA VAL A 427 9.94 -21.95 -4.93
C VAL A 427 10.59 -22.61 -3.72
N ARG A 428 11.64 -23.40 -3.97
CA ARG A 428 12.51 -23.97 -2.94
C ARG A 428 13.36 -22.85 -2.36
N ALA A 429 12.72 -21.98 -1.59
CA ALA A 429 13.39 -21.29 -0.51
C ALA A 429 13.86 -22.34 0.49
N GLU A 430 15.14 -22.72 0.42
CA GLU A 430 15.80 -23.43 1.52
C GLU A 430 16.04 -22.43 2.67
N LEU A 431 14.95 -22.09 3.35
CA LEU A 431 14.93 -21.30 4.57
C LEU A 431 14.23 -22.10 5.68
N THR A 432 15.01 -22.46 6.69
CA THR A 432 14.48 -23.05 7.92
C THR A 432 13.64 -22.02 8.68
N THR A 433 12.37 -22.36 8.95
CA THR A 433 11.39 -21.60 9.74
C THR A 433 11.80 -21.58 11.24
N THR A 434 11.26 -20.77 12.17
CA THR A 434 9.91 -20.18 12.47
C THR A 434 10.03 -18.96 13.42
N ALA A 435 9.00 -18.16 13.83
CA ALA A 435 7.73 -17.64 13.24
C ALA A 435 6.91 -16.81 14.29
N LEU A 436 5.90 -16.01 13.83
CA LEU A 436 4.71 -15.45 14.56
C LEU A 436 4.91 -14.30 15.60
N PRO A 437 3.88 -13.49 16.01
CA PRO A 437 2.49 -13.23 15.53
C PRO A 437 2.31 -11.73 15.05
N LYS A 438 1.19 -10.96 14.91
CA LYS A 438 -0.28 -10.90 15.23
C LYS A 438 -0.69 -10.60 16.71
N LEU A 439 -1.80 -9.92 17.13
CA LEU A 439 -3.05 -9.26 16.62
C LEU A 439 -3.68 -8.39 17.80
N PRO A 440 -4.94 -7.81 17.86
CA PRO A 440 -6.05 -7.50 16.91
C PRO A 440 -6.74 -6.08 17.04
N GLY A 441 -7.76 -5.76 16.21
CA GLY A 441 -8.71 -4.63 16.42
C GLY A 441 -9.87 -4.50 15.38
N PHE A 442 -11.05 -3.96 15.77
CA PHE A 442 -12.31 -3.74 14.96
C PHE A 442 -13.13 -2.56 15.60
N PRO A 443 -14.37 -2.18 15.16
CA PRO A 443 -14.76 -1.52 13.90
C PRO A 443 -15.77 -0.33 14.09
N GLU A 444 -16.04 0.48 13.05
CA GLU A 444 -17.38 1.02 12.65
C GLU A 444 -17.27 1.96 11.41
N ALA A 445 -18.40 2.36 10.81
CA ALA A 445 -18.45 3.10 9.53
C ALA A 445 -19.75 3.93 9.36
N PRO A 446 -19.87 4.80 8.34
CA PRO A 446 -18.87 5.74 7.83
C PRO A 446 -19.39 7.19 7.93
N PHE A 447 -18.59 8.11 8.48
CA PHE A 447 -18.83 9.54 8.34
C PHE A 447 -18.11 10.07 7.10
N LEU A 448 -18.52 11.24 6.60
CA LEU A 448 -17.69 12.05 5.68
C LEU A 448 -16.31 12.18 6.33
N GLU A 449 -15.27 11.59 5.74
CA GLU A 449 -13.94 11.62 6.34
C GLU A 449 -13.49 13.08 6.53
N PRO A 450 -13.32 13.53 7.80
CA PRO A 450 -12.66 14.79 8.06
C PRO A 450 -11.21 14.70 7.56
N LEU A 451 -10.50 15.83 7.49
CA LEU A 451 -9.04 15.75 7.61
C LEU A 451 -8.73 14.97 8.90
N PRO A 452 -7.81 13.98 8.89
CA PRO A 452 -7.55 13.14 10.05
C PRO A 452 -7.45 13.98 11.32
N PRO A 453 -8.15 13.60 12.42
CA PRO A 453 -8.18 14.41 13.63
C PRO A 453 -6.73 14.65 14.08
N PRO A 454 -6.35 15.89 14.43
CA PRO A 454 -4.96 16.26 14.63
C PRO A 454 -4.32 15.32 15.65
N ARG A 455 -3.19 14.69 15.26
CA ARG A 455 -2.53 13.63 16.02
C ARG A 455 -2.28 14.09 17.46
N ALA A 456 -2.22 13.15 18.40
CA ALA A 456 -2.16 13.44 19.84
C ALA A 456 -0.97 14.35 20.23
N PHE A 457 0.12 14.34 19.44
CA PHE A 457 1.23 15.27 19.59
C PHE A 457 0.93 16.70 19.12
N GLN A 458 0.18 16.90 18.03
CA GLN A 458 -0.24 18.23 17.54
C GLN A 458 -1.19 18.90 18.56
N GLU A 459 -2.19 18.17 19.04
CA GLU A 459 -3.06 18.65 20.12
C GLU A 459 -2.28 19.01 21.39
N ALA A 460 -1.22 18.26 21.70
CA ALA A 460 -0.37 18.52 22.87
C ALA A 460 0.56 19.73 22.68
N ALA A 461 1.07 19.95 21.46
CA ALA A 461 1.90 21.10 21.11
C ALA A 461 1.14 22.43 21.22
N ARG A 462 -0.11 22.44 20.75
CA ARG A 462 -1.05 23.59 20.79
C ARG A 462 -1.50 23.96 22.22
N ARG A 463 -1.16 23.16 23.25
CA ARG A 463 -1.47 23.41 24.68
C ARG A 463 -0.26 23.98 25.40
N LYS A 464 -0.45 25.02 26.24
CA LYS A 464 0.63 25.61 27.05
C LYS A 464 1.33 24.53 27.92
N PRO A 465 2.67 24.43 27.88
CA PRO A 465 3.39 23.35 28.55
C PRO A 465 3.25 23.43 30.08
N ARG A 466 2.70 22.37 30.69
CA ARG A 466 2.65 22.21 32.15
C ARG A 466 4.01 21.70 32.65
N ARG A 467 4.93 22.63 32.90
CA ARG A 467 6.25 22.33 33.47
C ARG A 467 6.08 21.73 34.88
N LYS A 468 6.23 20.41 34.98
CA LYS A 468 6.33 19.67 36.25
C LYS A 468 7.62 20.08 36.94
N ALA A 469 7.64 20.12 38.27
CA ALA A 469 8.90 20.29 39.00
C ALA A 469 9.75 19.02 38.83
N PRO A 470 11.08 19.15 38.60
CA PRO A 470 11.96 18.00 38.43
C PRO A 470 11.95 17.14 39.71
N ALA A 471 11.99 15.82 39.55
CA ALA A 471 12.01 14.91 40.69
C ALA A 471 13.43 14.84 41.29
N PRO A 472 13.60 14.79 42.62
CA PRO A 472 14.93 14.74 43.22
C PRO A 472 15.62 13.41 42.89
N GLU A 473 16.85 13.52 42.38
CA GLU A 473 17.69 12.42 41.93
C GLU A 473 18.05 11.41 43.04
N LEU A 474 18.54 10.24 42.62
CA LEU A 474 18.79 9.11 43.50
C LEU A 474 19.94 9.35 44.49
N GLU A 475 19.77 8.85 45.71
CA GLU A 475 20.80 8.89 46.75
C GLU A 475 21.85 7.79 46.50
N PRO A 476 23.17 8.04 46.66
CA PRO A 476 24.21 7.04 46.44
C PRO A 476 23.97 5.70 47.16
N GLY A 477 24.25 4.58 46.49
CA GLY A 477 23.94 3.24 47.01
C GLY A 477 22.45 2.89 47.00
N SER A 478 21.63 3.56 46.19
CA SER A 478 20.22 3.20 45.96
C SER A 478 19.97 2.62 44.58
N LEU A 479 18.72 2.23 44.31
CA LEU A 479 18.22 1.89 42.99
C LEU A 479 16.73 2.26 42.88
N TYR A 480 16.27 2.49 41.64
CA TYR A 480 14.88 2.76 41.30
C TYR A 480 14.36 1.74 40.30
N ALA A 481 13.30 1.01 40.65
CA ALA A 481 12.63 0.06 39.78
C ALA A 481 11.40 0.66 39.08
N PHE A 482 11.31 0.45 37.77
CA PHE A 482 10.19 0.84 36.93
C PHE A 482 9.78 -0.31 36.00
N LYS A 483 8.58 -0.19 35.44
CA LYS A 483 7.96 -1.17 34.55
C LYS A 483 7.81 -0.55 33.17
N LEU A 484 8.38 -1.15 32.13
CA LEU A 484 8.27 -0.61 30.76
C LEU A 484 6.81 -0.75 30.28
N GLY A 485 6.36 -1.99 30.11
CA GLY A 485 4.97 -2.32 29.80
C GLY A 485 4.71 -3.82 29.88
N PRO A 486 3.46 -4.25 29.64
CA PRO A 486 3.19 -5.60 29.16
C PRO A 486 3.64 -5.68 27.69
N ILE A 487 4.65 -6.49 27.42
CA ILE A 487 5.10 -6.82 26.06
C ILE A 487 4.48 -8.17 25.67
N ASP A 488 4.05 -8.29 24.42
CA ASP A 488 3.58 -9.56 23.90
C ASP A 488 4.79 -10.41 23.48
N VAL A 489 4.90 -11.60 24.08
CA VAL A 489 5.97 -12.58 23.78
C VAL A 489 5.39 -13.80 23.05
N GLY A 490 4.22 -13.64 22.43
CA GLY A 490 3.56 -14.67 21.65
C GLY A 490 3.01 -15.79 22.52
N VAL A 491 3.67 -16.96 22.49
CA VAL A 491 3.09 -18.25 22.92
C VAL A 491 2.68 -18.29 24.40
N ASP A 492 3.36 -17.54 25.27
CA ASP A 492 3.06 -17.45 26.71
C ASP A 492 2.17 -16.25 27.11
N GLY A 493 1.71 -15.46 26.13
CA GLY A 493 0.91 -14.24 26.33
C GLY A 493 1.66 -13.07 26.96
N ARG A 494 0.96 -11.95 27.17
CA ARG A 494 1.54 -10.68 27.65
C ARG A 494 2.29 -10.83 28.98
N THR A 495 3.60 -10.61 28.94
CA THR A 495 4.49 -10.59 30.12
C THR A 495 4.95 -9.16 30.40
N ASN A 496 5.24 -8.82 31.64
CA ASN A 496 5.69 -7.48 31.99
C ASN A 496 7.21 -7.45 32.13
N VAL A 497 7.86 -6.44 31.55
CA VAL A 497 9.30 -6.18 31.78
C VAL A 497 9.48 -5.12 32.87
N TYR A 498 10.33 -5.44 33.83
CA TYR A 498 10.75 -4.58 34.93
C TYR A 498 12.27 -4.34 34.80
N VAL A 499 12.66 -3.10 35.00
CA VAL A 499 14.06 -2.65 34.95
C VAL A 499 14.35 -1.86 36.23
N ALA A 500 15.59 -1.89 36.69
CA ALA A 500 16.03 -1.01 37.77
C ALA A 500 17.34 -0.31 37.39
N MET A 501 17.44 0.97 37.73
CA MET A 501 18.65 1.77 37.56
C MET A 501 19.23 2.13 38.92
N THR A 502 20.55 2.06 39.08
CA THR A 502 21.23 2.49 40.31
C THR A 502 21.38 4.01 40.37
N SER A 503 21.69 4.53 41.56
CA SER A 503 22.18 5.91 41.74
C SER A 503 23.53 6.21 41.05
N GLU A 504 24.19 5.19 40.51
CA GLU A 504 25.45 5.32 39.77
C GLU A 504 25.23 5.32 38.24
N GLY A 505 23.98 5.30 37.77
CA GLY A 505 23.62 5.25 36.34
C GLY A 505 23.64 3.85 35.73
N GLU A 506 24.00 2.83 36.50
CA GLU A 506 24.06 1.43 36.05
C GLU A 506 22.64 0.86 35.93
N ALA A 507 22.29 0.35 34.74
CA ALA A 507 21.05 -0.40 34.53
C ALA A 507 21.24 -1.87 34.89
N LEU A 508 20.43 -2.37 35.82
CA LEU A 508 20.39 -3.79 36.17
C LEU A 508 19.68 -4.58 35.05
N PRO A 509 20.07 -5.85 34.80
CA PRO A 509 19.47 -6.67 33.75
C PRO A 509 17.93 -6.70 33.82
N PRO A 510 17.23 -6.54 32.68
CA PRO A 510 15.77 -6.54 32.65
C PRO A 510 15.22 -7.91 33.07
N VAL A 511 14.15 -7.91 33.86
CA VAL A 511 13.48 -9.15 34.30
C VAL A 511 12.03 -9.17 33.82
N THR A 512 11.55 -10.35 33.46
CA THR A 512 10.15 -10.60 33.09
C THR A 512 9.34 -11.11 34.28
N GLY A 513 8.03 -10.87 34.28
CA GLY A 513 7.13 -11.39 35.31
C GLY A 513 5.66 -11.23 34.97
N ARG A 514 4.86 -12.28 35.23
CA ARG A 514 3.41 -12.27 35.02
C ARG A 514 2.71 -11.41 36.08
N ARG A 515 3.28 -11.28 37.27
CA ARG A 515 2.81 -10.41 38.37
C ARG A 515 3.90 -9.43 38.82
N ASP A 516 3.51 -8.21 39.24
CA ASP A 516 4.46 -7.19 39.73
C ASP A 516 5.33 -7.67 40.90
N ALA A 517 4.78 -8.58 41.72
CA ALA A 517 5.50 -9.21 42.83
C ALA A 517 6.66 -10.11 42.37
N GLU A 518 6.59 -10.72 41.18
CA GLU A 518 7.64 -11.62 40.68
C GLU A 518 8.85 -10.82 40.17
N GLY A 519 8.60 -9.81 39.33
CA GLY A 519 9.64 -8.94 38.79
C GLY A 519 10.36 -8.15 39.89
N LEU A 520 9.63 -7.61 40.87
CA LEU A 520 10.24 -6.91 42.01
C LEU A 520 11.01 -7.84 42.95
N GLU A 521 10.69 -9.15 42.99
CA GLU A 521 11.48 -10.11 43.76
C GLU A 521 12.79 -10.46 43.06
N ALA A 522 12.75 -10.62 41.73
CA ALA A 522 13.95 -10.80 40.91
C ALA A 522 14.89 -9.59 41.00
N LEU A 523 14.37 -8.35 40.88
CA LEU A 523 15.17 -7.11 41.05
C LEU A 523 15.67 -6.87 42.49
N ALA A 524 15.05 -7.47 43.51
CA ALA A 524 15.54 -7.41 44.89
C ALA A 524 16.72 -8.38 45.14
N LYS A 525 16.80 -9.48 44.38
CA LYS A 525 17.77 -10.55 44.57
C LYS A 525 19.18 -10.05 44.28
N GLY A 526 20.10 -10.17 45.25
CA GLY A 526 21.46 -9.63 45.17
C GLY A 526 21.61 -8.18 45.66
N HIS A 527 20.54 -7.38 45.71
CA HIS A 527 20.59 -5.95 46.04
C HIS A 527 20.05 -5.61 47.44
N ALA A 528 20.05 -6.57 48.37
CA ALA A 528 19.41 -6.46 49.68
C ALA A 528 19.90 -5.26 50.53
N GLY A 529 21.17 -4.90 50.42
CA GLY A 529 21.78 -3.77 51.15
C GLY A 529 21.60 -2.38 50.53
N ARG A 530 21.04 -2.27 49.31
CA ARG A 530 20.75 -0.97 48.67
C ARG A 530 19.39 -0.44 49.12
N LYS A 531 19.27 0.90 49.22
CA LYS A 531 17.94 1.55 49.31
C LYS A 531 17.18 1.31 48.00
N ARG A 532 15.91 0.95 48.08
CA ARG A 532 15.13 0.49 46.92
C ARG A 532 13.87 1.33 46.77
N TYR A 533 13.76 2.02 45.63
CA TYR A 533 12.63 2.87 45.27
C TYR A 533 11.88 2.30 44.08
N CYS A 534 10.60 2.65 43.93
CA CYS A 534 9.81 2.28 42.77
C CYS A 534 8.73 3.32 42.46
N GLU A 535 8.18 3.23 41.24
CA GLU A 535 7.04 4.05 40.84
C GLU A 535 5.74 3.67 41.56
N SER A 536 4.82 4.62 41.71
CA SER A 536 3.65 4.51 42.60
C SER A 536 2.75 3.30 42.32
N ARG A 537 2.64 2.82 41.07
CA ARG A 537 1.86 1.61 40.74
C ARG A 537 2.48 0.31 41.27
N LEU A 538 3.81 0.26 41.41
CA LEU A 538 4.56 -0.91 41.90
C LEU A 538 4.57 -0.99 43.44
N ALA A 539 4.28 0.11 44.13
CA ALA A 539 4.36 0.26 45.59
C ALA A 539 3.70 -0.88 46.38
N ARG A 540 2.48 -1.30 46.01
CA ARG A 540 1.73 -2.35 46.74
C ARG A 540 2.40 -3.73 46.65
N ALA A 541 3.03 -4.06 45.52
CA ALA A 541 3.75 -5.31 45.35
C ALA A 541 5.17 -5.24 45.93
N GLY A 542 5.81 -4.07 45.81
CA GLY A 542 7.18 -3.79 46.22
C GLY A 542 7.38 -3.62 47.73
N ALA A 543 6.38 -3.18 48.49
CA ALA A 543 6.50 -2.94 49.93
C ALA A 543 6.96 -4.21 50.70
N ALA A 544 6.36 -5.37 50.41
CA ALA A 544 6.76 -6.66 51.00
C ALA A 544 8.16 -7.16 50.57
N ARG A 545 8.78 -6.48 49.59
CA ARG A 545 10.14 -6.74 49.09
C ARG A 545 11.13 -5.64 49.47
N GLY A 546 10.71 -4.62 50.22
CA GLY A 546 11.54 -3.51 50.67
C GLY A 546 11.67 -2.35 49.68
N PHE A 547 10.77 -2.23 48.69
CA PHE A 547 10.69 -1.05 47.82
C PHE A 547 9.76 0.02 48.39
N ALA A 548 10.22 1.27 48.43
CA ALA A 548 9.42 2.45 48.77
C ALA A 548 8.92 3.19 47.53
N ALA A 549 7.71 3.76 47.57
CA ALA A 549 7.20 4.60 46.49
C ALA A 549 7.90 5.97 46.46
N ARG A 550 8.42 6.38 45.30
CA ARG A 550 9.04 7.71 45.10
C ARG A 550 8.72 8.22 43.69
N PRO A 551 8.54 9.53 43.45
CA PRO A 551 8.48 10.07 42.09
C PRO A 551 9.71 9.62 41.27
N MET A 552 9.50 9.30 39.99
CA MET A 552 10.58 8.85 39.10
C MET A 552 11.51 10.01 38.78
N PRO A 553 12.83 9.91 39.10
CA PRO A 553 13.83 10.92 38.74
C PRO A 553 13.92 11.16 37.24
N ASP A 554 14.43 12.31 36.84
CA ASP A 554 14.42 12.71 35.43
C ASP A 554 15.44 11.88 34.63
N SER A 555 16.58 11.54 35.23
CA SER A 555 17.54 10.55 34.71
C SER A 555 16.89 9.19 34.39
N VAL A 556 16.02 8.72 35.28
CA VAL A 556 15.29 7.44 35.15
C VAL A 556 14.18 7.56 34.11
N ASN A 557 13.51 8.71 33.98
CA ASN A 557 12.52 8.95 32.92
C ASN A 557 13.19 8.92 31.53
N GLN A 558 14.35 9.56 31.36
CA GLN A 558 15.14 9.57 30.13
C GLN A 558 15.60 8.15 29.75
N PHE A 559 16.23 7.43 30.67
CA PHE A 559 16.67 6.05 30.42
C PHE A 559 15.50 5.12 30.08
N ARG A 560 14.34 5.30 30.74
CA ARG A 560 13.11 4.56 30.44
C ARG A 560 12.58 4.85 29.03
N ALA A 561 12.69 6.09 28.54
CA ALA A 561 12.31 6.45 27.17
C ALA A 561 13.26 5.83 26.14
N ALA A 562 14.57 5.89 26.37
CA ALA A 562 15.57 5.23 25.52
C ALA A 562 15.33 3.71 25.43
N MET A 563 15.05 3.04 26.56
CA MET A 563 14.71 1.62 26.57
C MET A 563 13.38 1.30 25.88
N ALA A 564 12.36 2.15 26.00
CA ALA A 564 11.09 1.95 25.30
C ALA A 564 11.26 2.01 23.78
N LEU A 565 11.99 2.99 23.27
CA LEU A 565 12.27 3.14 21.83
C LEU A 565 13.20 2.05 21.31
N GLN A 566 14.24 1.70 22.07
CA GLN A 566 15.14 0.60 21.72
C GLN A 566 14.40 -0.75 21.59
N MET A 567 13.34 -0.97 22.35
CA MET A 567 12.48 -2.16 22.26
C MET A 567 11.42 -2.07 21.16
N HIS A 568 11.01 -0.87 20.74
CA HIS A 568 10.12 -0.65 19.58
C HIS A 568 10.87 -0.92 18.26
N TRP A 569 12.08 -0.37 18.12
CA TRP A 569 12.95 -0.54 16.95
C TRP A 569 13.60 -1.95 16.83
N ALA A 570 13.35 -2.86 17.77
CA ALA A 570 14.09 -4.13 17.90
C ALA A 570 13.65 -5.23 16.91
N SER A 571 13.97 -5.05 15.62
CA SER A 571 13.96 -6.14 14.63
C SER A 571 15.36 -6.58 14.19
N ALA A 572 15.58 -7.89 14.26
CA ALA A 572 16.60 -8.69 13.57
C ALA A 572 18.10 -8.56 13.91
N GLU A 573 18.69 -7.42 14.31
CA GLU A 573 20.16 -7.31 14.52
C GLU A 573 20.60 -7.30 16.01
N PRO A 574 21.35 -8.32 16.50
CA PRO A 574 21.84 -8.35 17.88
C PRO A 574 23.16 -7.57 18.06
N GLY A 575 23.14 -6.49 18.85
CA GLY A 575 24.35 -5.94 19.48
C GLY A 575 24.46 -4.41 19.54
N ALA A 576 23.76 -3.68 18.67
CA ALA A 576 23.81 -2.22 18.60
C ALA A 576 22.75 -1.57 19.53
N MET A 577 23.12 -1.31 20.79
CA MET A 577 22.30 -0.47 21.68
C MET A 577 22.53 1.01 21.37
N VAL A 578 21.47 1.78 21.14
CA VAL A 578 21.51 3.24 21.00
C VAL A 578 21.83 3.87 22.37
N MET A 579 22.80 4.78 22.41
CA MET A 579 23.19 5.47 23.64
C MET A 579 22.07 6.42 24.12
N PRO A 580 21.74 6.48 25.44
CA PRO A 580 20.62 7.27 25.94
C PRO A 580 20.64 8.76 25.52
N GLU A 581 21.83 9.35 25.45
CA GLU A 581 22.08 10.76 25.09
C GLU A 581 21.72 11.05 23.62
N VAL A 582 21.83 10.05 22.75
CA VAL A 582 21.42 10.14 21.33
C VAL A 582 19.89 10.12 21.23
N THR A 583 19.24 9.27 22.02
CA THR A 583 17.78 9.22 22.10
C THR A 583 17.21 10.50 22.73
N GLU A 584 17.84 11.06 23.76
CA GLU A 584 17.50 12.36 24.34
C GLU A 584 17.61 13.48 23.30
N ALA A 585 18.75 13.59 22.61
CA ALA A 585 18.98 14.63 21.62
C ALA A 585 17.97 14.58 20.45
N LEU A 586 17.58 13.38 20.01
CA LEU A 586 16.56 13.13 19.00
C LEU A 586 15.15 13.49 19.49
N LEU A 587 14.78 13.07 20.69
CA LEU A 587 13.48 13.38 21.28
C LEU A 587 13.27 14.88 21.49
N ASP A 588 14.30 15.59 21.98
CA ASP A 588 14.28 17.06 22.08
C ASP A 588 14.13 17.73 20.70
N ALA A 589 14.86 17.23 19.70
CA ALA A 589 14.83 17.78 18.35
C ALA A 589 13.46 17.63 17.67
N LEU A 590 12.86 16.44 17.77
CA LEU A 590 11.55 16.17 17.20
C LEU A 590 10.42 16.83 18.01
N ALA A 591 10.59 16.97 19.33
CA ALA A 591 9.68 17.77 20.14
C ALA A 591 9.75 19.28 19.84
N ALA A 592 10.89 19.78 19.34
CA ALA A 592 10.98 21.14 18.79
C ALA A 592 10.32 21.24 17.41
N LEU A 593 10.57 20.26 16.52
CA LEU A 593 9.95 20.18 15.19
C LEU A 593 8.42 20.18 15.26
N ILE A 594 7.84 19.33 16.12
CA ILE A 594 6.38 19.24 16.35
C ILE A 594 5.79 20.56 16.87
N ARG A 595 6.57 21.37 17.60
CA ARG A 595 6.14 22.69 18.10
C ARG A 595 6.31 23.82 17.10
N ALA A 596 7.08 23.59 16.03
CA ALA A 596 7.23 24.53 14.92
C ALA A 596 6.18 24.30 13.80
N GLU A 597 5.57 23.11 13.75
CA GLU A 597 4.55 22.70 12.77
C GLU A 597 4.93 23.06 11.31
N PRO A 598 6.14 22.71 10.80
CA PRO A 598 6.64 23.19 9.50
C PRO A 598 5.76 22.77 8.31
N TRP A 599 5.01 21.68 8.45
CA TRP A 599 3.97 21.21 7.51
C TRP A 599 2.76 22.15 7.37
N GLU A 600 2.64 23.20 8.19
CA GLU A 600 1.67 24.30 8.00
C GLU A 600 2.20 25.41 7.06
N GLU A 601 3.50 25.38 6.74
CA GLU A 601 4.23 26.41 5.96
C GLU A 601 4.88 25.90 4.67
N TRP A 602 5.26 24.62 4.60
CA TRP A 602 5.78 23.93 3.41
C TRP A 602 5.08 22.59 3.18
N THR A 603 4.95 22.19 1.92
CA THR A 603 4.44 20.89 1.49
C THR A 603 5.59 19.90 1.21
N ASN A 604 5.28 18.77 0.59
CA ASN A 604 6.28 17.81 0.10
C ASN A 604 6.99 18.27 -1.20
N ASP A 605 6.38 19.18 -1.97
CA ASP A 605 6.92 19.75 -3.21
C ASP A 605 8.09 20.72 -2.96
N GLU A 606 8.07 21.47 -1.85
CA GLU A 606 9.14 22.41 -1.51
C GLU A 606 10.38 21.68 -0.94
N VAL A 607 11.37 21.47 -1.80
CA VAL A 607 12.62 20.80 -1.44
C VAL A 607 13.64 21.79 -0.85
N PHE A 608 14.12 21.52 0.35
CA PHE A 608 15.22 22.24 1.00
C PHE A 608 16.58 21.66 0.58
N THR A 609 17.58 22.52 0.33
CA THR A 609 18.98 22.07 0.23
C THR A 609 19.56 21.93 1.63
N VAL A 610 20.20 20.80 1.93
CA VAL A 610 20.87 20.59 3.22
C VAL A 610 22.34 20.31 3.01
N HIS A 611 23.22 21.18 3.51
CA HIS A 611 24.66 20.95 3.53
C HIS A 611 25.09 20.43 4.90
N LEU A 612 25.82 19.31 4.89
CA LEU A 612 26.28 18.61 6.08
C LEU A 612 27.80 18.74 6.25
N GLU A 613 28.23 19.06 7.46
CA GLU A 613 29.62 19.10 7.91
C GLU A 613 29.81 18.30 9.22
N GLY A 614 31.04 17.85 9.48
CA GLY A 614 31.39 17.09 10.69
C GLY A 614 31.57 15.60 10.41
N ALA A 615 30.84 14.75 11.15
CA ALA A 615 30.84 13.29 11.00
C ALA A 615 30.16 12.86 9.69
N VAL A 616 28.92 13.32 9.45
CA VAL A 616 28.23 13.18 8.15
C VAL A 616 28.57 14.39 7.28
N ARG A 617 28.73 14.19 5.95
CA ARG A 617 29.17 15.24 5.03
C ARG A 617 28.46 15.24 3.67
N GLY A 618 28.41 16.41 3.05
CA GLY A 618 27.94 16.63 1.69
C GLY A 618 26.55 17.24 1.62
N THR A 619 26.07 17.49 0.40
CA THR A 619 24.73 18.06 0.16
C THR A 619 23.67 16.96 0.12
N ARG A 620 22.44 17.29 0.52
CA ARG A 620 21.24 16.44 0.55
C ARG A 620 20.02 17.25 0.14
N GLU A 621 18.96 16.57 -0.28
CA GLU A 621 17.63 17.15 -0.45
C GLU A 621 16.73 16.76 0.71
N LEU A 622 15.84 17.64 1.11
CA LEU A 622 14.94 17.44 2.25
C LEU A 622 13.52 17.89 1.90
N SER A 623 12.55 17.00 2.10
CA SER A 623 11.12 17.26 1.90
C SER A 623 10.38 17.11 3.24
N VAL A 624 9.40 17.98 3.50
CA VAL A 624 8.59 17.98 4.74
C VAL A 624 7.33 17.13 4.52
N MET A 625 7.03 16.27 5.48
CA MET A 625 5.87 15.37 5.43
C MET A 625 4.78 15.86 6.40
N GLY A 626 3.54 15.90 5.92
CA GLY A 626 2.37 16.43 6.65
C GLY A 626 1.17 16.79 5.75
N GLU A 627 1.37 16.89 4.44
CA GLU A 627 0.26 17.04 3.48
C GLU A 627 -0.76 15.89 3.62
N GLY A 628 -2.06 16.20 3.50
CA GLY A 628 -3.15 15.23 3.66
C GLY A 628 -3.44 14.81 5.11
N GLY A 629 -2.49 14.99 6.03
CA GLY A 629 -2.65 14.76 7.47
C GLY A 629 -2.50 13.31 7.93
N SER A 630 -2.06 12.39 7.07
CA SER A 630 -1.82 10.98 7.40
C SER A 630 -0.45 10.75 8.07
N GLU A 631 0.61 11.29 7.46
CA GLU A 631 2.01 11.07 7.84
C GLU A 631 2.70 12.40 8.14
N PHE A 632 3.44 12.48 9.25
CA PHE A 632 4.15 13.70 9.66
C PHE A 632 5.63 13.44 9.87
N GLY A 633 6.49 14.41 9.50
CA GLY A 633 7.94 14.31 9.67
C GLY A 633 8.71 14.91 8.51
N PHE A 634 9.77 14.23 8.05
CA PHE A 634 10.57 14.64 6.89
C PHE A 634 11.33 13.47 6.24
N ALA A 635 11.71 13.63 4.98
CA ALA A 635 12.55 12.69 4.23
C ALA A 635 13.81 13.39 3.70
N LEU A 636 15.00 12.88 4.08
CA LEU A 636 16.31 13.41 3.68
C LEU A 636 16.96 12.50 2.64
N PHE A 637 16.95 12.90 1.37
CA PHE A 637 17.42 12.12 0.22
C PHE A 637 18.92 12.30 -0.04
N ASP A 638 19.64 11.21 -0.31
CA ASP A 638 21.10 11.19 -0.46
C ASP A 638 21.64 11.85 -1.74
N ARG A 639 20.76 12.24 -2.68
CA ARG A 639 21.13 12.83 -3.99
C ARG A 639 20.16 13.92 -4.42
N ALA A 640 20.64 14.90 -5.17
CA ALA A 640 19.80 15.93 -5.80
C ALA A 640 18.89 15.37 -6.91
N GLY A 641 17.76 16.02 -7.15
CA GLY A 641 16.66 15.63 -8.03
C GLY A 641 15.89 14.39 -7.56
N SER A 642 15.97 13.98 -6.29
CA SER A 642 15.32 12.76 -5.80
C SER A 642 13.83 12.91 -5.62
N VAL A 643 13.37 14.05 -5.08
CA VAL A 643 11.93 14.36 -4.96
C VAL A 643 11.31 14.56 -6.34
N ASP A 644 12.04 15.23 -7.24
CA ASP A 644 11.66 15.42 -8.65
C ASP A 644 11.57 14.08 -9.41
N ARG A 645 12.50 13.14 -9.22
CA ARG A 645 12.38 11.78 -9.76
C ARG A 645 11.19 11.01 -9.16
N MET A 646 11.00 11.08 -7.85
CA MET A 646 9.95 10.34 -7.13
C MET A 646 8.53 10.82 -7.52
N SER A 647 8.33 12.13 -7.64
CA SER A 647 7.06 12.71 -8.13
C SER A 647 6.82 12.40 -9.61
N ARG A 648 7.85 12.34 -10.45
CA ARG A 648 7.74 11.90 -11.86
C ARG A 648 7.46 10.41 -12.04
N SER A 649 7.82 9.55 -11.09
CA SER A 649 7.44 8.12 -11.13
C SER A 649 5.96 7.85 -10.81
N GLY A 650 5.23 8.85 -10.32
CA GLY A 650 3.80 8.74 -10.00
C GLY A 650 3.48 7.98 -8.71
N LEU A 651 2.19 7.93 -8.36
CA LEU A 651 1.71 7.14 -7.22
C LEU A 651 1.79 5.63 -7.51
N PRO A 652 1.91 4.75 -6.48
CA PRO A 652 2.12 3.32 -6.67
C PRO A 652 0.99 2.58 -7.41
N GLY A 653 1.12 2.48 -8.75
CA GLY A 653 0.44 1.46 -9.52
C GLY A 653 1.04 0.09 -9.19
N GLY A 654 0.24 -0.83 -8.65
CA GLY A 654 0.68 -2.10 -8.03
C GLY A 654 1.27 -3.17 -8.95
N ASN A 655 2.25 -2.82 -9.79
CA ASN A 655 3.13 -3.71 -10.56
C ASN A 655 4.47 -3.05 -10.94
N VAL A 656 4.84 -1.92 -10.31
CA VAL A 656 6.15 -1.30 -10.43
C VAL A 656 6.69 -1.02 -9.04
N ASP A 657 7.85 -1.57 -8.70
CA ASP A 657 8.66 -1.08 -7.58
C ASP A 657 9.08 0.35 -7.93
N VAL A 658 8.42 1.35 -7.33
CA VAL A 658 8.91 2.72 -7.33
C VAL A 658 10.29 2.68 -6.67
N LEU A 659 11.32 3.15 -7.38
CA LEU A 659 12.70 3.09 -6.91
C LEU A 659 12.88 4.15 -5.81
N ILE A 660 12.57 3.77 -4.57
CA ILE A 660 12.65 4.65 -3.40
C ILE A 660 14.10 5.12 -3.30
N PRO A 661 14.39 6.43 -3.47
CA PRO A 661 15.77 6.89 -3.52
C PRO A 661 16.45 6.67 -2.17
N ASP A 662 17.77 6.43 -2.19
CA ASP A 662 18.59 6.32 -0.97
C ASP A 662 18.30 7.53 -0.05
N SER A 663 17.74 7.29 1.15
CA SER A 663 17.12 8.34 1.96
C SER A 663 16.96 7.98 3.42
N LEU A 664 17.04 8.98 4.30
CA LEU A 664 16.71 8.86 5.72
C LEU A 664 15.32 9.48 5.95
N GLY A 665 14.32 8.62 6.09
CA GLY A 665 12.96 9.01 6.49
C GLY A 665 12.85 9.12 8.00
N VAL A 666 12.14 10.15 8.47
CA VAL A 666 11.73 10.31 9.87
C VAL A 666 10.23 10.50 9.90
N THR A 667 9.51 9.54 10.47
CA THR A 667 8.05 9.57 10.66
C THR A 667 7.69 9.75 12.14
N LEU A 668 6.54 10.37 12.37
CA LEU A 668 6.01 10.73 13.70
C LEU A 668 4.59 10.18 13.83
N ASP A 669 4.43 9.13 14.63
CA ASP A 669 3.13 8.52 14.94
C ASP A 669 2.73 8.76 16.41
N ASP A 670 1.50 8.44 16.80
CA ASP A 670 1.06 8.37 18.21
C ASP A 670 0.88 6.93 18.74
N GLU A 671 1.06 5.92 17.89
CA GLU A 671 1.18 4.51 18.30
C GLU A 671 2.63 3.97 18.30
N PRO A 672 2.95 2.96 19.15
CA PRO A 672 2.09 2.35 20.16
C PRO A 672 2.02 3.17 21.46
N GLU A 673 0.83 3.25 22.09
CA GLU A 673 0.54 4.11 23.27
C GLU A 673 1.59 3.97 24.39
N TRP A 674 2.11 2.76 24.62
CA TRP A 674 3.05 2.51 25.71
C TRP A 674 4.41 3.20 25.51
N VAL A 675 4.84 3.44 24.26
CA VAL A 675 6.04 4.22 23.93
C VAL A 675 5.71 5.71 23.95
N ALA A 676 4.67 6.14 23.24
CA ALA A 676 4.24 7.55 23.16
C ALA A 676 4.04 8.17 24.55
N LYS A 677 3.52 7.39 25.50
CA LYS A 677 3.32 7.80 26.90
C LYS A 677 4.62 8.04 27.66
N VAL A 678 5.66 7.26 27.41
CA VAL A 678 6.98 7.44 28.04
C VAL A 678 7.73 8.59 27.38
N VAL A 679 7.65 8.73 26.05
CA VAL A 679 8.16 9.90 25.32
C VAL A 679 7.49 11.19 25.82
N LYS A 680 6.19 11.16 26.13
CA LYS A 680 5.45 12.28 26.73
C LYS A 680 5.90 12.65 28.14
N ASP A 681 6.27 11.67 28.97
CA ASP A 681 6.77 11.92 30.33
C ASP A 681 8.13 12.68 30.31
N VAL A 682 8.88 12.61 29.20
CA VAL A 682 10.13 13.36 28.97
C VAL A 682 9.90 14.68 28.19
N THR A 683 9.31 14.61 26.99
CA THR A 683 9.20 15.75 26.05
C THR A 683 7.97 16.65 26.27
N GLY A 684 7.00 16.15 27.04
CA GLY A 684 5.65 16.72 27.16
C GLY A 684 4.70 16.40 25.99
N LEU A 685 5.14 15.66 24.96
CA LEU A 685 4.37 15.34 23.76
C LEU A 685 4.25 13.81 23.55
N PRO A 686 3.04 13.25 23.30
CA PRO A 686 2.89 11.85 22.95
C PRO A 686 3.16 11.61 21.46
N PHE A 687 4.39 11.27 21.12
CA PHE A 687 4.75 10.79 19.79
C PHE A 687 5.69 9.59 19.88
N VAL A 688 5.76 8.81 18.80
CA VAL A 688 6.75 7.76 18.56
C VAL A 688 7.50 8.12 17.28
N PRO A 689 8.82 8.33 17.35
CA PRO A 689 9.65 8.57 16.17
C PRO A 689 10.19 7.25 15.60
N ASP A 690 9.96 7.03 14.32
CA ASP A 690 10.65 5.99 13.55
C ASP A 690 11.61 6.64 12.55
N VAL A 691 12.84 6.14 12.53
CA VAL A 691 13.96 6.70 11.75
C VAL A 691 14.49 5.59 10.86
N LEU A 692 14.06 5.58 9.60
CA LEU A 692 14.32 4.52 8.64
C LEU A 692 15.29 5.00 7.58
N ARG A 693 16.40 4.28 7.41
CA ARG A 693 17.26 4.43 6.24
C ARG A 693 16.75 3.48 5.16
N VAL A 694 16.36 4.02 4.02
CA VAL A 694 16.25 3.26 2.77
C VAL A 694 17.58 3.34 2.04
N GLN A 695 18.14 2.19 1.67
CA GLN A 695 19.34 2.05 0.83
C GLN A 695 19.09 0.96 -0.21
N ARG A 696 19.20 1.29 -1.50
CA ARG A 696 18.93 0.38 -2.62
C ARG A 696 17.55 -0.30 -2.53
N ASN A 697 16.51 0.49 -2.26
CA ASN A 697 15.13 0.05 -2.00
C ASN A 697 14.92 -0.84 -0.74
N THR A 698 15.96 -1.11 0.05
CA THR A 698 15.87 -1.87 1.31
C THR A 698 15.74 -0.91 2.51
N PRO A 699 14.62 -0.94 3.27
CA PRO A 699 14.51 -0.21 4.52
C PRO A 699 15.25 -0.94 5.66
N ARG A 700 15.95 -0.18 6.51
CA ARG A 700 16.50 -0.61 7.79
C ARG A 700 16.37 0.50 8.83
N GLN A 701 16.51 0.15 10.11
CA GLN A 701 16.61 1.18 11.16
C GLN A 701 17.85 2.06 10.95
N GLY A 702 17.73 3.35 11.27
CA GLY A 702 18.85 4.29 11.33
C GLY A 702 19.85 3.92 12.43
N ASN A 703 21.14 4.01 12.13
CA ASN A 703 22.22 3.80 13.07
C ASN A 703 22.46 5.04 13.95
N THR A 704 23.39 4.96 14.92
CA THR A 704 23.70 6.06 15.85
C THR A 704 24.06 7.39 15.17
N GLU A 705 24.79 7.37 14.05
CA GLU A 705 25.15 8.58 13.30
C GLU A 705 23.93 9.16 12.55
N GLU A 706 23.06 8.29 12.03
CA GLU A 706 21.83 8.66 11.34
C GLU A 706 20.77 9.21 12.31
N LEU A 707 20.70 8.71 13.55
CA LEU A 707 19.87 9.27 14.60
C LEU A 707 20.35 10.68 15.02
N VAL A 708 21.67 10.89 15.13
CA VAL A 708 22.23 12.24 15.39
C VAL A 708 22.01 13.18 14.20
N LEU A 709 22.09 12.69 12.96
CA LEU A 709 21.76 13.45 11.75
C LEU A 709 20.28 13.87 11.72
N ALA A 710 19.37 12.93 11.99
CA ALA A 710 17.94 13.21 12.09
C ALA A 710 17.66 14.27 13.17
N ALA A 711 18.29 14.17 14.34
CA ALA A 711 18.18 15.16 15.40
C ALA A 711 18.72 16.55 14.98
N ALA A 712 19.81 16.61 14.21
CA ALA A 712 20.38 17.87 13.74
C ALA A 712 19.49 18.54 12.67
N VAL A 713 18.96 17.76 11.72
CA VAL A 713 18.05 18.25 10.66
C VAL A 713 16.70 18.70 11.24
N ALA A 714 16.14 17.94 12.19
CA ALA A 714 14.92 18.32 12.90
C ALA A 714 15.07 19.66 13.65
N ARG A 715 16.23 19.91 14.27
CA ARG A 715 16.53 21.22 14.91
C ARG A 715 16.64 22.36 13.90
N ALA A 716 17.19 22.12 12.71
CA ALA A 716 17.26 23.13 11.64
C ALA A 716 15.86 23.46 11.09
N LEU A 717 15.04 22.44 10.77
CA LEU A 717 13.65 22.63 10.34
C LEU A 717 12.78 23.34 11.40
N ALA A 718 12.97 23.04 12.69
CA ALA A 718 12.23 23.71 13.77
C ALA A 718 12.50 25.23 13.85
N LEU A 719 13.68 25.67 13.39
CA LEU A 719 14.08 27.08 13.35
C LEU A 719 13.72 27.76 12.03
N ALA A 720 13.66 27.04 10.90
CA ALA A 720 13.39 27.59 9.57
C ALA A 720 12.10 28.42 9.49
N ARG A 721 12.16 29.58 8.83
CA ARG A 721 11.01 30.47 8.57
C ARG A 721 11.00 30.94 7.11
N PRO A 722 9.85 31.12 6.43
CA PRO A 722 9.79 31.54 5.03
C PRO A 722 10.47 32.89 4.71
N GLU A 723 10.68 33.75 5.70
CA GLU A 723 11.40 35.02 5.57
C GLU A 723 12.93 34.85 5.56
N GLU A 724 13.43 33.77 6.18
CA GLU A 724 14.86 33.48 6.26
C GLU A 724 15.33 32.74 4.99
N PRO A 725 16.52 33.03 4.45
CA PRO A 725 17.06 32.31 3.31
C PRO A 725 17.76 31.00 3.71
N GLU A 726 18.20 30.91 4.97
CA GLU A 726 19.16 29.90 5.42
C GLU A 726 19.13 29.76 6.95
N VAL A 727 19.31 28.55 7.48
CA VAL A 727 19.49 28.25 8.91
C VAL A 727 20.75 27.40 9.12
N ASP A 728 21.56 27.73 10.13
CA ASP A 728 22.76 26.97 10.53
C ASP A 728 22.60 26.42 11.96
N VAL A 729 22.70 25.09 12.12
CA VAL A 729 22.63 24.38 13.40
C VAL A 729 23.81 23.42 13.52
N THR A 730 24.55 23.52 14.62
CA THR A 730 25.51 22.49 15.03
C THR A 730 24.98 21.69 16.22
N LEU A 731 24.88 20.38 16.06
CA LEU A 731 24.56 19.44 17.13
C LEU A 731 25.81 18.59 17.46
N LYS A 732 26.05 18.38 18.76
CA LYS A 732 27.09 17.46 19.27
C LYS A 732 26.48 16.54 20.33
N VAL A 733 26.71 15.24 20.20
CA VAL A 733 26.27 14.20 21.16
C VAL A 733 27.43 13.21 21.35
N GLY A 734 27.96 13.14 22.57
CA GLY A 734 29.21 12.40 22.82
C GLY A 734 30.35 12.93 21.94
N ASP A 735 31.01 12.03 21.21
CA ASP A 735 32.05 12.37 20.23
C ASP A 735 31.52 12.71 18.83
N LEU A 736 30.25 12.42 18.54
CA LEU A 736 29.63 12.74 17.24
C LEU A 736 29.24 14.22 17.17
N GLN A 737 29.63 14.88 16.08
CA GLN A 737 29.25 16.26 15.77
C GLN A 737 28.78 16.35 14.32
N VAL A 738 27.60 16.95 14.13
CA VAL A 738 27.00 17.22 12.81
C VAL A 738 26.58 18.69 12.78
N ARG A 739 27.02 19.41 11.75
CA ARG A 739 26.54 20.76 11.43
C ARG A 739 25.69 20.69 10.17
N VAL A 740 24.55 21.37 10.22
CA VAL A 740 23.49 21.39 9.22
C VAL A 740 23.29 22.84 8.80
N ARG A 741 23.65 23.15 7.56
CA ARG A 741 23.37 24.43 6.91
C ARG A 741 22.25 24.21 5.90
N LEU A 742 21.06 24.66 6.26
CA LEU A 742 19.78 24.41 5.59
C LEU A 742 19.40 25.63 4.75
N GLU A 743 19.39 25.51 3.42
CA GLU A 743 18.82 26.54 2.55
C GLU A 743 17.29 26.42 2.55
N VAL A 744 16.59 27.52 2.81
CA VAL A 744 15.14 27.53 3.03
C VAL A 744 14.42 27.88 1.72
N PRO A 745 13.63 26.94 1.15
CA PRO A 745 12.89 27.16 -0.08
C PRO A 745 11.74 28.13 0.17
N LEU A 746 11.38 28.84 -0.90
CA LEU A 746 10.18 29.66 -0.94
C LEU A 746 8.95 28.74 -1.02
N PRO A 747 7.95 28.90 -0.12
CA PRO A 747 6.61 28.37 -0.38
C PRO A 747 6.11 28.86 -1.74
N LEU A 748 5.54 27.96 -2.54
CA LEU A 748 5.43 28.10 -3.99
C LEU A 748 4.77 29.41 -4.47
N LEU A 749 5.50 30.17 -5.30
CA LEU A 749 4.87 30.85 -6.43
C LEU A 749 4.56 29.76 -7.47
N THR A 750 3.29 29.55 -7.77
CA THR A 750 2.83 28.47 -8.64
C THR A 750 3.34 28.65 -10.07
N GLY A 751 4.23 27.76 -10.54
CA GLY A 751 4.74 27.76 -11.91
C GLY A 751 5.79 26.68 -12.18
N ARG A 752 5.36 25.48 -12.58
CA ARG A 752 6.27 24.39 -13.03
C ARG A 752 6.56 24.49 -14.53
N TYR A 753 7.81 24.25 -14.94
CA TYR A 753 8.15 23.94 -16.34
C TYR A 753 7.67 22.52 -16.67
N VAL A 754 6.77 22.37 -17.66
CA VAL A 754 5.98 21.13 -17.78
C VAL A 754 6.62 20.07 -18.67
N GLY A 755 7.36 19.15 -18.03
CA GLY A 755 7.53 17.78 -18.49
C GLY A 755 6.49 16.83 -17.89
N LYS A 756 5.21 16.99 -18.27
CA LYS A 756 4.02 16.19 -17.87
C LYS A 756 3.95 15.70 -16.41
N LEU A 757 3.17 16.42 -15.61
CA LEU A 757 2.36 15.84 -14.52
C LEU A 757 0.92 16.36 -14.71
N ASP A 758 -0.10 15.69 -14.15
CA ASP A 758 -1.51 16.09 -14.29
C ASP A 758 -2.19 16.09 -12.91
N LEU A 759 -2.75 17.24 -12.50
CA LEU A 759 -3.21 17.53 -11.13
C LEU A 759 -4.70 17.21 -10.91
N LEU A 760 -5.26 16.27 -11.70
CA LEU A 760 -6.62 15.75 -11.53
C LEU A 760 -6.84 14.91 -10.25
N SER A 761 -5.80 14.72 -9.43
CA SER A 761 -5.90 14.13 -8.08
C SER A 761 -6.66 15.02 -7.06
N LEU A 762 -6.87 16.31 -7.34
CA LEU A 762 -7.38 17.29 -6.37
C LEU A 762 -8.72 17.96 -6.73
N THR A 763 -9.74 17.19 -7.17
CA THR A 763 -11.14 17.65 -7.15
C THR A 763 -12.12 16.63 -6.53
N ARG A 764 -12.41 16.79 -5.23
CA ARG A 764 -13.47 16.04 -4.51
C ARG A 764 -14.87 16.32 -5.10
N LYS A 765 -15.62 15.29 -5.49
CA LYS A 765 -17.08 15.39 -5.76
C LYS A 765 -17.83 15.51 -4.42
N TRP A 766 -18.26 16.72 -4.04
CA TRP A 766 -19.14 16.96 -2.89
C TRP A 766 -20.55 16.38 -3.09
N THR A 767 -21.16 15.87 -2.01
CA THR A 767 -22.56 15.41 -2.00
C THR A 767 -23.53 16.60 -2.00
N GLN A 768 -24.06 16.95 -3.17
CA GLN A 768 -25.14 17.94 -3.28
C GLN A 768 -26.46 17.43 -2.66
N ALA A 769 -26.89 18.06 -1.58
CA ALA A 769 -28.32 18.22 -1.33
C ALA A 769 -28.93 19.07 -2.46
N LYS A 770 -30.08 18.67 -3.02
CA LYS A 770 -30.63 19.29 -4.24
C LYS A 770 -31.12 20.71 -4.01
N ARG A 771 -30.27 21.68 -4.36
CA ARG A 771 -30.59 23.09 -4.63
C ARG A 771 -29.89 23.49 -5.93
N ALA A 772 -30.48 24.42 -6.68
CA ALA A 772 -29.86 24.92 -7.91
C ALA A 772 -28.66 25.83 -7.57
N PRO A 773 -27.53 25.72 -8.29
CA PRO A 773 -26.39 26.61 -8.10
C PRO A 773 -26.79 28.06 -8.39
N ARG A 774 -26.39 29.01 -7.54
CA ARG A 774 -26.82 30.41 -7.64
C ARG A 774 -26.06 31.21 -8.70
N ARG A 775 -24.90 30.71 -9.11
CA ARG A 775 -24.00 31.32 -10.11
C ARG A 775 -23.52 30.24 -11.09
N LYS A 776 -23.37 30.61 -12.37
CA LYS A 776 -22.77 29.75 -13.40
C LYS A 776 -21.25 29.86 -13.36
N LEU A 777 -20.53 28.75 -13.56
CA LEU A 777 -19.08 28.77 -13.80
C LEU A 777 -18.75 29.41 -15.18
N PRO A 778 -17.59 30.07 -15.34
CA PRO A 778 -17.19 30.64 -16.63
C PRO A 778 -16.90 29.58 -17.69
N GLU A 779 -17.70 29.56 -18.75
CA GLU A 779 -17.60 28.62 -19.90
C GLU A 779 -16.42 28.94 -20.86
N GLY A 780 -15.69 30.05 -20.63
CA GLY A 780 -14.60 30.52 -21.50
C GLY A 780 -13.25 29.84 -21.27
N LYS A 781 -12.47 29.66 -22.35
CA LYS A 781 -11.11 29.07 -22.35
C LYS A 781 -10.19 29.75 -21.33
N VAL A 782 -9.52 28.94 -20.51
CA VAL A 782 -8.75 29.43 -19.36
C VAL A 782 -7.50 30.21 -19.77
N SER A 783 -6.80 29.80 -20.84
CA SER A 783 -5.67 30.57 -21.38
C SER A 783 -6.07 31.95 -21.92
N ALA A 784 -7.28 32.09 -22.46
CA ALA A 784 -7.83 33.39 -22.85
C ALA A 784 -8.22 34.26 -21.64
N ALA A 785 -8.65 33.64 -20.54
CA ALA A 785 -8.89 34.35 -19.27
C ALA A 785 -7.59 34.83 -18.63
N LEU A 786 -6.54 33.99 -18.58
CA LEU A 786 -5.22 34.38 -18.05
C LEU A 786 -4.53 35.45 -18.93
N LEU A 787 -4.59 35.33 -20.27
CA LEU A 787 -4.11 36.38 -21.18
C LEU A 787 -4.82 37.72 -20.93
N LYS A 788 -6.16 37.71 -20.90
CA LYS A 788 -6.94 38.94 -20.63
C LYS A 788 -6.71 39.46 -19.22
N PHE A 789 -6.35 38.60 -18.25
CA PHE A 789 -5.97 39.04 -16.92
C PHE A 789 -4.61 39.73 -16.92
N ALA A 790 -3.61 39.12 -17.55
CA ALA A 790 -2.23 39.60 -17.67
C ALA A 790 -2.03 40.81 -18.59
N GLU A 791 -2.97 41.10 -19.50
CA GLU A 791 -3.00 42.23 -20.44
C GLU A 791 -2.23 43.51 -20.00
N PRO A 792 -2.40 44.08 -18.77
CA PRO A 792 -1.69 45.32 -18.37
C PRO A 792 -0.17 45.19 -18.16
N ILE A 793 0.37 43.97 -18.25
CA ILE A 793 1.80 43.65 -18.05
C ILE A 793 2.37 42.84 -19.23
N LEU A 794 1.67 42.86 -20.37
CA LEU A 794 2.11 42.27 -21.64
C LEU A 794 2.52 43.33 -22.67
N ASP A 795 2.32 44.62 -22.37
CA ASP A 795 2.81 45.73 -23.19
C ASP A 795 4.35 45.72 -23.25
N GLY A 796 4.91 45.70 -24.46
CA GLY A 796 6.36 45.75 -24.70
C GLY A 796 7.07 44.40 -24.81
N VAL A 797 6.41 43.28 -24.50
CA VAL A 797 7.02 41.92 -24.51
C VAL A 797 7.62 41.55 -25.87
N ASP A 798 6.95 41.93 -26.98
CA ASP A 798 7.44 41.71 -28.36
C ASP A 798 8.66 42.59 -28.74
N GLU A 799 8.99 43.60 -27.94
CA GLU A 799 10.16 44.49 -28.12
C GLU A 799 11.39 44.05 -27.32
N SER A 800 11.28 42.95 -26.56
CA SER A 800 12.34 42.38 -25.71
C SER A 800 13.47 41.67 -26.49
N ASP A 801 14.64 41.55 -25.87
CA ASP A 801 15.75 40.70 -26.36
C ASP A 801 15.40 39.20 -26.29
N ASP A 802 14.53 38.78 -25.35
CA ASP A 802 13.91 37.45 -25.33
C ASP A 802 12.41 37.54 -24.99
N PRO A 803 11.54 37.76 -26.00
CA PRO A 803 10.09 37.81 -25.82
C PRO A 803 9.50 36.52 -25.25
N GLN A 804 10.17 35.37 -25.37
CA GLN A 804 9.65 34.10 -24.83
C GLN A 804 9.90 34.02 -23.31
N ALA A 805 11.08 34.42 -22.85
CA ALA A 805 11.39 34.50 -21.42
C ALA A 805 10.60 35.61 -20.71
N GLU A 806 10.41 36.75 -21.35
CA GLU A 806 9.63 37.86 -20.79
C GLU A 806 8.13 37.52 -20.74
N LEU A 807 7.56 36.95 -21.80
CA LEU A 807 6.18 36.45 -21.81
C LEU A 807 5.94 35.41 -20.71
N PHE A 808 6.87 34.47 -20.51
CA PHE A 808 6.78 33.49 -19.43
C PHE A 808 6.81 34.16 -18.05
N THR A 809 7.70 35.14 -17.84
CA THR A 809 7.85 35.88 -16.58
C THR A 809 6.56 36.62 -16.21
N CYS A 810 6.00 37.39 -17.15
CA CYS A 810 4.75 38.13 -16.94
C CYS A 810 3.57 37.19 -16.68
N LEU A 811 3.45 36.09 -17.44
CA LEU A 811 2.38 35.11 -17.24
C LEU A 811 2.53 34.32 -15.93
N ALA A 812 3.75 34.06 -15.44
CA ALA A 812 3.99 33.42 -14.15
C ALA A 812 3.65 34.35 -12.96
N LEU A 813 3.91 35.66 -13.10
CA LEU A 813 3.48 36.68 -12.14
C LEU A 813 1.94 36.77 -12.09
N ALA A 814 1.29 36.76 -13.27
CA ALA A 814 -0.16 36.74 -13.40
C ALA A 814 -0.77 35.44 -12.81
N LEU A 815 -0.18 34.28 -13.09
CA LEU A 815 -0.58 32.98 -12.54
C LEU A 815 -0.56 33.01 -11.00
N SER A 816 0.53 33.53 -10.43
CA SER A 816 0.71 33.66 -8.98
C SER A 816 -0.28 34.63 -8.34
N ALA A 817 -0.47 35.83 -8.92
CA ALA A 817 -1.42 36.83 -8.41
C ALA A 817 -2.88 36.35 -8.51
N TRP A 818 -3.21 35.58 -9.56
CA TRP A 818 -4.52 34.97 -9.74
C TRP A 818 -4.79 33.91 -8.66
N ASN A 819 -3.88 32.96 -8.49
CA ASN A 819 -4.02 31.87 -7.53
C ASN A 819 -4.07 32.36 -6.08
N ALA A 820 -3.16 33.24 -5.69
CA ALA A 820 -3.09 33.77 -4.32
C ALA A 820 -4.41 34.46 -3.88
N VAL A 821 -5.07 35.20 -4.77
CA VAL A 821 -6.37 35.83 -4.48
C VAL A 821 -7.51 34.80 -4.40
N VAL A 822 -7.47 33.74 -5.21
CA VAL A 822 -8.45 32.64 -5.12
C VAL A 822 -8.27 31.86 -3.81
N GLN A 823 -7.02 31.54 -3.42
CA GLN A 823 -6.70 30.86 -2.16
C GLN A 823 -7.08 31.70 -0.92
N ASP A 824 -6.77 33.01 -0.89
CA ASP A 824 -7.23 33.91 0.20
C ASP A 824 -8.77 34.02 0.29
N THR A 825 -9.49 33.70 -0.80
CA THR A 825 -10.96 33.66 -0.80
C THR A 825 -11.49 32.30 -0.29
N TRP A 826 -10.73 31.21 -0.48
CA TRP A 826 -11.07 29.86 0.01
C TRP A 826 -10.68 29.66 1.48
N GLU A 827 -9.56 30.25 1.91
CA GLU A 827 -9.01 30.13 3.27
C GLU A 827 -8.77 31.50 3.93
N PRO A 828 -9.83 32.23 4.34
CA PRO A 828 -9.69 33.55 4.96
C PRO A 828 -8.92 33.48 6.29
N GLY A 829 -7.62 33.77 6.23
CA GLY A 829 -6.70 33.76 7.38
C GLY A 829 -5.31 33.20 7.10
N LYS A 830 -5.10 32.40 6.04
CA LYS A 830 -3.75 31.90 5.67
C LYS A 830 -2.86 32.98 5.02
N GLY A 831 -3.44 34.01 4.39
CA GLY A 831 -2.72 35.22 3.96
C GLY A 831 -1.93 35.04 2.67
N TRP A 832 -2.46 34.27 1.73
CA TRP A 832 -1.81 33.83 0.49
C TRP A 832 -1.31 35.00 -0.39
N VAL A 833 -2.03 36.12 -0.47
CA VAL A 833 -1.56 37.31 -1.20
C VAL A 833 -0.35 37.95 -0.53
N GLU A 834 -0.28 37.98 0.80
CA GLU A 834 0.88 38.54 1.51
C GLU A 834 2.07 37.59 1.53
N ARG A 835 1.84 36.26 1.52
CA ARG A 835 2.88 35.23 1.27
C ARG A 835 3.51 35.41 -0.11
N ALA A 836 2.72 35.44 -1.18
CA ALA A 836 3.21 35.66 -2.54
C ALA A 836 3.92 37.03 -2.68
N ARG A 837 3.38 38.10 -2.06
CA ARG A 837 4.05 39.40 -1.97
C ARG A 837 5.41 39.31 -1.26
N ALA A 838 5.55 38.52 -0.20
CA ALA A 838 6.83 38.31 0.48
C ALA A 838 7.85 37.64 -0.44
N THR A 839 7.42 36.70 -1.30
CA THR A 839 8.30 36.09 -2.31
C THR A 839 8.78 37.12 -3.34
N VAL A 840 7.90 37.97 -3.88
CA VAL A 840 8.33 39.04 -4.81
C VAL A 840 9.26 40.05 -4.10
N LYS A 841 9.04 40.33 -2.80
CA LYS A 841 9.97 41.11 -1.96
C LYS A 841 11.36 40.45 -1.76
N ARG A 842 11.58 39.17 -2.10
CA ARG A 842 12.91 38.51 -2.07
C ARG A 842 13.71 38.71 -3.37
N MET A 843 13.11 39.16 -4.48
CA MET A 843 13.78 39.38 -5.79
C MET A 843 14.90 40.45 -5.75
N PRO A 844 15.86 40.46 -6.70
CA PRO A 844 16.85 41.53 -6.87
C PRO A 844 16.21 42.93 -6.94
N ARG A 845 16.85 43.97 -6.37
CA ARG A 845 16.23 45.30 -6.16
C ARG A 845 15.78 45.96 -7.47
N ASP A 846 16.59 45.80 -8.50
CA ASP A 846 16.43 46.25 -9.88
C ASP A 846 15.16 45.70 -10.56
N VAL A 847 14.70 44.50 -10.19
CA VAL A 847 13.49 43.86 -10.76
C VAL A 847 12.31 43.92 -9.78
N ARG A 848 12.59 43.91 -8.47
CA ARG A 848 11.62 43.85 -7.36
C ARG A 848 10.57 44.96 -7.40
N GLU A 849 10.95 46.20 -7.67
CA GLU A 849 10.02 47.34 -7.59
C GLU A 849 8.98 47.32 -8.73
N LEU A 850 9.38 46.85 -9.91
CA LEU A 850 8.49 46.60 -11.05
C LEU A 850 7.56 45.41 -10.74
N MET A 851 8.12 44.24 -10.42
CA MET A 851 7.33 43.03 -10.16
C MET A 851 6.36 43.16 -8.98
N LEU A 852 6.68 43.95 -7.94
CA LEU A 852 5.74 44.23 -6.85
C LEU A 852 4.57 45.11 -7.30
N ARG A 853 4.84 46.18 -8.05
CA ARG A 853 3.81 47.06 -8.62
C ARG A 853 2.85 46.26 -9.50
N ASP A 854 3.41 45.42 -10.35
CA ASP A 854 2.66 44.65 -11.35
C ASP A 854 1.86 43.52 -10.68
N PHE A 855 2.42 42.86 -9.67
CA PHE A 855 1.70 41.93 -8.80
C PHE A 855 0.50 42.60 -8.08
N ASP A 856 0.66 43.80 -7.54
CA ASP A 856 -0.44 44.53 -6.90
C ASP A 856 -1.54 44.96 -7.90
N VAL A 857 -1.16 45.40 -9.10
CA VAL A 857 -2.11 45.69 -10.19
C VAL A 857 -2.91 44.44 -10.55
N LEU A 858 -2.26 43.28 -10.65
CA LEU A 858 -2.90 42.00 -10.93
C LEU A 858 -3.82 41.56 -9.79
N VAL A 859 -3.37 41.60 -8.52
CA VAL A 859 -4.17 41.27 -7.34
C VAL A 859 -5.47 42.09 -7.31
N GLU A 860 -5.38 43.41 -7.52
CA GLU A 860 -6.57 44.27 -7.50
C GLU A 860 -7.44 44.08 -8.76
N ARG A 861 -6.85 43.80 -9.92
CA ARG A 861 -7.58 43.40 -11.14
C ARG A 861 -8.33 42.07 -10.93
N LYS A 862 -7.78 41.12 -10.17
CA LYS A 862 -8.45 39.84 -9.84
C LYS A 862 -9.63 40.09 -8.91
N ARG A 863 -9.44 40.91 -7.88
CA ARG A 863 -10.48 41.31 -6.91
C ARG A 863 -11.62 42.14 -7.52
N ARG A 864 -11.38 42.89 -8.61
CA ARG A 864 -12.39 43.77 -9.24
C ARG A 864 -13.01 43.25 -10.54
N GLN A 865 -12.21 42.69 -11.45
CA GLN A 865 -12.64 42.40 -12.83
C GLN A 865 -12.83 40.90 -13.10
N PHE A 866 -12.22 40.05 -12.27
CA PHE A 866 -12.25 38.59 -12.39
C PHE A 866 -12.66 37.92 -11.06
N ALA A 867 -13.43 38.63 -10.23
CA ALA A 867 -13.83 38.19 -8.89
C ALA A 867 -14.71 36.92 -8.94
N ASP A 868 -15.62 36.87 -9.90
CA ASP A 868 -16.54 35.74 -10.12
C ASP A 868 -15.91 34.55 -10.87
N ASP A 869 -14.60 34.56 -11.14
CA ASP A 869 -13.86 33.43 -11.71
C ASP A 869 -13.12 32.66 -10.60
N PRO A 870 -13.60 31.47 -10.19
CA PRO A 870 -13.14 30.80 -8.99
C PRO A 870 -12.09 29.71 -9.27
N ARG A 871 -11.56 29.64 -10.49
CA ARG A 871 -10.66 28.57 -10.95
C ARG A 871 -9.24 28.80 -10.42
N LEU A 872 -8.63 27.80 -9.79
CA LEU A 872 -7.16 27.75 -9.63
C LEU A 872 -6.52 27.22 -10.91
N LEU A 873 -5.31 27.67 -11.17
CA LEU A 873 -4.57 27.44 -12.40
C LEU A 873 -3.26 26.72 -12.03
N ASP A 874 -2.99 25.55 -12.58
CA ASP A 874 -1.87 24.72 -12.13
C ASP A 874 -0.52 25.14 -12.78
N ALA A 875 -0.26 24.73 -14.02
CA ALA A 875 1.04 24.92 -14.66
C ALA A 875 0.92 25.53 -16.07
N LEU A 876 2.00 26.20 -16.46
CA LEU A 876 2.07 27.13 -17.59
C LEU A 876 3.28 26.80 -18.48
N ASP A 877 3.05 26.80 -19.78
CA ASP A 877 4.05 26.50 -20.81
C ASP A 877 3.87 27.45 -22.01
N VAL A 878 4.98 27.95 -22.56
CA VAL A 878 5.03 28.90 -23.69
C VAL A 878 5.63 28.18 -24.90
N VAL A 879 4.75 27.79 -25.82
CA VAL A 879 5.01 26.89 -26.93
C VAL A 879 5.19 27.69 -28.22
N ARG A 880 6.44 27.81 -28.67
CA ARG A 880 6.78 28.46 -29.94
C ARG A 880 6.16 27.73 -31.13
N ARG A 881 5.51 28.47 -32.02
CA ARG A 881 4.99 28.00 -33.31
C ARG A 881 5.70 28.74 -34.46
N PRO A 882 5.63 28.25 -35.70
CA PRO A 882 6.21 28.96 -36.86
C PRO A 882 5.51 30.31 -37.07
N GLY A 883 6.11 31.39 -36.55
CA GLY A 883 5.61 32.76 -36.65
C GLY A 883 4.63 33.21 -35.55
N ASP A 884 4.50 32.48 -34.44
CA ASP A 884 3.54 32.80 -33.36
C ASP A 884 3.99 32.23 -31.99
N LEU A 885 3.60 32.88 -30.88
CA LEU A 885 3.87 32.42 -29.49
C LEU A 885 2.57 31.88 -28.86
N GLY A 886 2.45 30.56 -28.78
CA GLY A 886 1.29 29.90 -28.18
C GLY A 886 1.44 29.68 -26.68
N ILE A 887 0.36 29.80 -25.91
CA ILE A 887 0.34 29.48 -24.47
C ILE A 887 -0.45 28.19 -24.22
N ARG A 888 0.12 27.32 -23.39
CA ARG A 888 -0.49 26.09 -22.89
C ARG A 888 -0.60 26.19 -21.36
N LEU A 889 -1.82 26.23 -20.84
CA LEU A 889 -2.10 25.88 -19.44
C LEU A 889 -2.38 24.37 -19.39
N VAL A 890 -1.92 23.71 -18.33
CA VAL A 890 -1.89 22.23 -18.25
C VAL A 890 -3.00 21.69 -17.36
N GLY A 891 -3.19 22.23 -16.16
CA GLY A 891 -4.27 21.88 -15.26
C GLY A 891 -5.12 23.09 -14.80
N VAL A 892 -6.35 22.80 -14.35
CA VAL A 892 -7.31 23.79 -13.84
C VAL A 892 -8.12 23.13 -12.73
N VAL A 893 -8.04 23.66 -11.51
CA VAL A 893 -8.76 23.12 -10.34
C VAL A 893 -9.96 24.02 -10.02
N THR A 894 -11.16 23.45 -10.05
CA THR A 894 -12.41 24.15 -9.68
C THR A 894 -12.78 23.90 -8.20
N PRO A 895 -13.44 24.85 -7.50
CA PRO A 895 -13.60 24.76 -6.06
C PRO A 895 -14.51 23.62 -5.61
N GLY A 896 -14.01 22.79 -4.69
CA GLY A 896 -14.86 22.01 -3.80
C GLY A 896 -15.44 22.81 -2.63
N ALA A 897 -15.01 24.07 -2.41
CA ALA A 897 -15.25 24.79 -1.15
C ALA A 897 -16.24 25.97 -1.20
N TRP A 898 -16.68 26.45 -2.37
CA TRP A 898 -17.41 27.73 -2.48
C TRP A 898 -18.94 27.52 -2.53
N PRO A 899 -19.72 27.86 -1.48
CA PRO A 899 -21.13 27.45 -1.37
C PRO A 899 -22.05 28.02 -2.46
N GLU A 900 -21.76 29.23 -2.94
CA GLU A 900 -22.58 29.95 -3.93
C GLU A 900 -22.65 29.24 -5.29
N PHE A 901 -21.55 28.60 -5.69
CA PHE A 901 -21.45 27.81 -6.93
C PHE A 901 -21.91 26.37 -6.73
N LEU A 902 -21.78 25.83 -5.51
CA LEU A 902 -22.27 24.48 -5.16
C LEU A 902 -23.77 24.44 -4.82
N GLY A 903 -24.41 25.59 -4.59
CA GLY A 903 -25.85 25.73 -4.38
C GLY A 903 -26.33 25.43 -2.96
N VAL A 904 -25.45 25.39 -1.97
CA VAL A 904 -25.75 24.98 -0.58
C VAL A 904 -26.63 26.00 0.14
#